data_AF-A0A6M5J517-F1
#
_entry.id   AF-A0A6M5J517-F1
#
_cell.length_a   1.000
_cell.length_b   1.000
_cell.length_c   1.000
_cell.angle_alpha   90.00
_cell.angle_beta   90.00
_cell.angle_gamma   90.00
#
_symmetry.space_group_name_H-M   'P 1'
#
loop_
_entity.id
_entity.type
_entity.pdbx_description
1 polymer ?
#
loop_
_entity_poly.entity_id
_entity_poly.type
_entity_poly.pdbx_seq_one_letter_code
_entity_poly.pdbx_strand_id
1 'polypeptide(L)'
;MAESDGGAVAGWYPDPADASIQRYWDGTRWTEHVHPAPQAASYPPPAADTQVPGQQPAHHAPAPQHPAKPKRRRGLVIGLVSAGVAVVAVLALVAAFIVVPGITSPQASLYTDRSAIYDYTEPMLDLERDHEFLLDVDYDLDAVNAAHMEEAGLEQGERGGPDDWAVQVYYDAALTKPAQFHAFQLDPGADITISGSETGTAFGSNAPEGGRAVMDETDPDYDSYQYGQWGLHDEYFLVTRVEKDGSPKEKPVVTRFTVTSELEAPDVTFSDPAGDGTVTLSWDPVDGADSYIIVTASDATGDSGNLSYVTEVDGTEWSSATDVYDVTDAPWVTQQNVNLQAFSYRAGSDDQQDGNPSEEYEENVGQAFDLGVIATDGAHYSPYTPHDLVRSAGSLPYEVAFYAAGDLKKWGASGYIEGIENVQTVLPFTGIDGRTRSTVAYIDDTGILDYGDRWIFPLRGRGTQLGEWIPVTKRSTPDPVAAAAQFNAAAEAAAPDTGLPRFEAYAPPENVDDEPLAEAPPTDYPVYGSTDFTKYLAQHMIAQTKSIDISEYVDQPGAPDPYDAAMEARYQNPYVFNVNYMGLRDGGDTLLVTYSIPTEEVKALQANLKQRVDEVVGAVTSDDMTAADKVTALNDWLVSNAEYDDAAFAEMQAQQAIPVGREPAWNATGTLLLGTGVCASYSYAFNALANAAGVETVVVSGDVFSGGAHAWNKVLVDGTWLAVDTTWNDGGDPSAYLMIPDSGFTGEAARAENDSWMIDSSIPAYATP
;
A
#
# COMPACT_ATOMS: atom_id res chain seq x y z
N MET A 1 4.01 46.67 30.33
CA MET A 1 5.06 45.69 30.00
C MET A 1 4.47 44.36 30.39
N ALA A 2 4.02 43.61 29.39
CA ALA A 2 3.36 42.32 29.55
C ALA A 2 4.40 41.26 29.94
N GLU A 3 4.02 40.38 30.86
CA GLU A 3 4.74 39.15 31.20
C GLU A 3 4.65 38.20 29.99
N SER A 4 5.79 37.64 29.59
CA SER A 4 5.89 36.61 28.56
C SER A 4 5.56 35.25 29.18
N ASP A 5 4.43 34.65 28.81
CA ASP A 5 4.17 33.24 29.10
C ASP A 5 5.16 32.38 28.32
N GLY A 6 5.91 31.55 29.05
CA GLY A 6 6.95 30.67 28.53
C GLY A 6 6.40 29.40 27.91
N GLY A 7 5.69 29.51 26.78
CA GLY A 7 5.45 28.38 25.89
C GLY A 7 6.77 27.91 25.27
N ALA A 8 6.94 26.59 25.10
CA ALA A 8 8.03 26.08 24.27
C ALA A 8 7.86 26.64 22.85
N VAL A 9 8.95 27.16 22.27
CA VAL A 9 8.94 27.69 20.90
C VAL A 9 8.80 26.51 19.94
N ALA A 10 8.17 26.72 18.78
CA ALA A 10 8.08 25.67 17.76
C ALA A 10 9.47 25.06 17.46
N GLY A 11 9.58 23.74 17.45
CA GLY A 11 10.86 23.06 17.34
C GLY A 11 10.81 21.57 17.66
N TRP A 12 11.90 20.87 17.35
CA TRP A 12 12.06 19.45 17.62
C TRP A 12 12.50 19.20 19.07
N TYR A 13 11.75 18.35 19.76
CA TYR A 13 12.03 17.99 21.15
C TYR A 13 11.90 16.47 21.34
N PRO A 14 12.57 15.89 22.36
CA PRO A 14 12.37 14.48 22.70
C PRO A 14 10.89 14.18 22.91
N ASP A 15 10.40 13.15 22.24
CA ASP A 15 9.00 12.76 22.34
C ASP A 15 8.69 12.28 23.77
N PRO A 16 7.61 12.78 24.41
CA PRO A 16 7.24 12.38 25.77
C PRO A 16 6.83 10.91 25.94
N ALA A 17 6.42 10.24 24.86
CA ALA A 17 5.93 8.87 24.81
C ALA A 17 6.96 7.88 24.22
N ASP A 18 7.91 8.34 23.39
CA ASP A 18 8.98 7.52 22.83
C ASP A 18 10.34 8.23 22.85
N ALA A 19 11.24 7.81 23.75
CA ALA A 19 12.55 8.44 23.91
C ALA A 19 13.52 8.21 22.73
N SER A 20 13.18 7.35 21.77
CA SER A 20 13.99 7.05 20.58
C SER A 20 13.76 8.02 19.41
N ILE A 21 12.73 8.86 19.50
CA ILE A 21 12.35 9.83 18.47
C ILE A 21 12.31 11.26 19.03
N GLN A 22 12.44 12.24 18.14
CA GLN A 22 12.08 13.62 18.41
C GLN A 22 10.75 13.92 17.72
N ARG A 23 9.84 14.58 18.44
CA ARG A 23 8.57 15.07 17.91
C ARG A 23 8.63 16.58 17.76
N TYR A 24 8.04 17.11 16.71
CA TYR A 24 7.99 18.57 16.52
C TYR A 24 6.85 19.16 17.34
N TRP A 25 7.15 20.13 18.19
CA TRP A 25 6.19 20.99 18.88
C TRP A 25 5.95 22.21 17.99
N ASP A 26 4.71 22.58 17.70
CA ASP A 26 4.40 23.74 16.83
C ASP A 26 4.32 25.07 17.59
N GLY A 27 4.52 25.05 18.91
CA GLY A 27 4.33 26.21 19.78
C GLY A 27 3.09 26.11 20.66
N THR A 28 2.13 25.25 20.31
CA THR A 28 0.85 25.07 21.03
C THR A 28 0.49 23.60 21.29
N ARG A 29 0.86 22.68 20.40
CA ARG A 29 0.69 21.23 20.52
C ARG A 29 1.88 20.48 19.93
N TRP A 30 1.96 19.20 20.28
CA TRP A 30 2.86 18.27 19.63
C TRP A 30 2.25 17.85 18.29
N THR A 31 3.02 17.94 17.21
CA THR A 31 2.60 17.58 15.85
C THR A 31 2.89 16.11 15.53
N GLU A 32 2.43 15.64 14.38
CA GLU A 32 2.64 14.25 13.92
C GLU A 32 4.04 14.02 13.33
N HIS A 33 4.78 15.08 13.06
CA HIS A 33 6.15 15.01 12.59
C HIS A 33 7.06 14.38 13.65
N VAL A 34 7.64 13.22 13.31
CA VAL A 34 8.64 12.52 14.11
C VAL A 34 9.87 12.19 13.26
N HIS A 35 11.05 12.22 13.87
CA HIS A 35 12.25 11.66 13.26
C HIS A 35 13.08 10.93 14.32
N PRO A 36 13.96 10.00 13.91
CA PRO A 36 14.84 9.33 14.85
C PRO A 36 15.63 10.37 15.65
N ALA A 37 15.62 10.28 16.97
CA ALA A 37 16.38 11.21 17.78
C ALA A 37 17.85 11.15 17.34
N PRO A 38 18.51 12.29 17.08
CA PRO A 38 19.90 12.29 16.65
C PRO A 38 20.72 11.49 17.66
N GLN A 39 21.46 10.49 17.16
CA GLN A 39 22.37 9.71 17.99
C GLN A 39 23.18 10.69 18.83
N ALA A 40 23.02 10.63 20.15
CA ALA A 40 23.90 11.34 21.05
C ALA A 40 25.32 10.90 20.68
N ALA A 41 26.09 11.83 20.10
CA ALA A 41 27.46 11.57 19.74
C ALA A 41 28.12 10.92 20.95
N SER A 42 28.54 9.66 20.81
CA SER A 42 29.23 8.96 21.87
C SER A 42 30.48 9.78 22.19
N TYR A 43 30.41 10.57 23.27
CA TYR A 43 31.55 11.35 23.73
C TYR A 43 32.68 10.35 23.97
N PRO A 44 33.84 10.50 23.30
CA PRO A 44 34.97 9.63 23.62
C PRO A 44 35.32 9.85 25.09
N PRO A 45 35.60 8.77 25.85
CA PRO A 45 35.96 8.90 27.26
C PRO A 45 37.20 9.80 27.39
N PRO A 46 37.30 10.61 28.47
CA PRO A 46 38.39 11.54 28.63
C PRO A 46 39.72 10.79 28.67
N ALA A 47 40.69 11.30 27.91
CA ALA A 47 42.03 10.75 27.80
C ALA A 47 42.66 10.59 29.19
N ALA A 48 42.99 9.35 29.55
CA ALA A 48 43.81 9.04 30.71
C ALA A 48 45.26 8.79 30.26
N ASP A 49 46.16 9.30 31.08
CA ASP A 49 47.58 9.57 30.87
C ASP A 49 48.46 8.45 30.29
N THR A 50 49.48 8.91 29.59
CA THR A 50 50.73 8.25 29.17
C THR A 50 51.34 7.29 30.20
N GLN A 51 51.70 6.06 29.78
CA GLN A 51 52.98 5.40 30.10
C GLN A 51 53.41 4.38 29.02
N VAL A 52 54.73 4.27 28.82
CA VAL A 52 55.48 3.58 27.74
C VAL A 52 55.94 2.14 28.17
N PRO A 53 56.72 1.33 27.41
CA PRO A 53 56.36 -0.05 27.02
C PRO A 53 57.26 -1.15 27.63
N GLY A 54 56.85 -2.44 27.55
CA GLY A 54 57.75 -3.54 27.91
C GLY A 54 57.28 -4.97 27.67
N GLN A 55 57.87 -5.61 26.65
CA GLN A 55 58.37 -7.00 26.58
C GLN A 55 57.43 -8.22 26.79
N GLN A 56 57.26 -8.99 25.70
CA GLN A 56 57.17 -10.47 25.67
C GLN A 56 58.50 -11.11 26.15
N PRO A 57 58.62 -12.42 26.55
CA PRO A 57 57.95 -13.58 25.94
C PRO A 57 57.68 -14.86 26.82
N ALA A 58 57.05 -15.85 26.16
CA ALA A 58 57.33 -17.31 26.17
C ALA A 58 56.76 -18.31 27.23
N HIS A 59 55.82 -19.13 26.70
CA HIS A 59 55.76 -20.62 26.71
C HIS A 59 55.80 -21.46 27.99
N HIS A 60 54.74 -22.27 28.20
CA HIS A 60 54.83 -23.73 28.41
C HIS A 60 53.50 -24.45 28.04
N ALA A 61 53.60 -25.52 27.24
CA ALA A 61 52.62 -26.60 27.00
C ALA A 61 53.29 -27.94 27.41
N PRO A 62 52.69 -29.17 27.36
CA PRO A 62 51.33 -29.63 26.95
C PRO A 62 50.66 -30.73 27.86
N ALA A 63 49.31 -30.92 27.80
CA ALA A 63 48.46 -32.06 27.29
C ALA A 63 48.49 -33.44 28.03
N PRO A 64 47.57 -34.43 27.80
CA PRO A 64 46.37 -34.55 26.91
C PRO A 64 45.09 -35.11 27.64
N GLN A 65 43.85 -35.26 27.11
CA GLN A 65 43.29 -35.98 25.93
C GLN A 65 41.81 -35.51 25.70
N HIS A 66 41.39 -34.95 24.55
CA HIS A 66 40.81 -35.54 23.29
C HIS A 66 39.35 -36.08 23.38
N PRO A 67 38.53 -36.04 22.29
CA PRO A 67 38.14 -34.91 21.42
C PRO A 67 36.63 -34.92 20.99
N ALA A 68 36.08 -33.78 20.56
CA ALA A 68 34.94 -33.73 19.62
C ALA A 68 35.27 -32.72 18.49
N LYS A 69 34.89 -33.09 17.25
CA LYS A 69 35.42 -32.60 15.96
C LYS A 69 34.73 -31.32 15.42
N PRO A 70 35.36 -30.61 14.45
CA PRO A 70 35.11 -29.19 14.16
C PRO A 70 34.23 -28.88 12.93
N LYS A 71 33.69 -27.65 12.93
CA LYS A 71 33.01 -26.95 11.83
C LYS A 71 33.87 -26.88 10.55
N ARG A 72 33.27 -27.11 9.38
CA ARG A 72 33.91 -27.00 8.05
C ARG A 72 33.93 -25.54 7.57
N ARG A 73 35.07 -25.11 7.02
CA ARG A 73 35.28 -23.81 6.34
C ARG A 73 34.95 -23.91 4.85
N ARG A 74 34.32 -22.86 4.31
CA ARG A 74 34.11 -22.56 2.88
C ARG A 74 35.45 -22.50 2.14
N GLY A 75 35.50 -23.10 0.94
CA GLY A 75 36.68 -23.15 0.07
C GLY A 75 36.51 -22.25 -1.15
N LEU A 76 37.48 -21.35 -1.34
CA LEU A 76 37.71 -20.50 -2.51
C LEU A 76 38.21 -21.35 -3.69
N VAL A 77 37.62 -21.20 -4.89
CA VAL A 77 38.20 -21.72 -6.13
C VAL A 77 38.54 -20.56 -7.07
N ILE A 78 39.83 -20.38 -7.30
CA ILE A 78 40.40 -19.55 -8.36
C ILE A 78 40.54 -20.42 -9.61
N GLY A 79 40.04 -19.94 -10.75
CA GLY A 79 40.30 -20.53 -12.07
C GLY A 79 40.24 -19.45 -13.15
N LEU A 80 41.41 -19.01 -13.63
CA LEU A 80 41.59 -18.01 -14.67
C LEU A 80 42.39 -18.66 -15.82
N VAL A 81 41.82 -18.79 -17.01
CA VAL A 81 42.52 -18.78 -18.32
C VAL A 81 41.57 -18.23 -19.39
N SER A 82 42.17 -17.48 -20.31
CA SER A 82 41.70 -16.35 -21.09
C SER A 82 41.45 -16.62 -22.60
N ALA A 83 40.73 -15.65 -23.20
CA ALA A 83 40.71 -15.20 -24.62
C ALA A 83 39.83 -15.98 -25.63
N GLY A 84 38.97 -15.34 -26.45
CA GLY A 84 38.63 -13.92 -26.63
C GLY A 84 37.71 -13.66 -27.83
N VAL A 85 37.32 -12.37 -27.96
CA VAL A 85 36.76 -11.62 -29.12
C VAL A 85 35.24 -11.34 -29.17
N ALA A 86 34.90 -10.18 -28.58
CA ALA A 86 34.20 -8.99 -29.13
C ALA A 86 32.68 -8.96 -29.44
N VAL A 87 31.98 -8.19 -28.59
CA VAL A 87 31.05 -7.05 -28.86
C VAL A 87 29.82 -7.29 -29.75
N VAL A 88 28.64 -7.34 -29.12
CA VAL A 88 27.63 -6.25 -29.14
C VAL A 88 26.92 -6.25 -27.78
N ALA A 89 27.06 -5.16 -27.03
CA ALA A 89 26.29 -4.90 -25.82
C ALA A 89 25.01 -4.18 -26.21
N VAL A 90 23.87 -4.80 -25.92
CA VAL A 90 22.60 -4.13 -25.65
C VAL A 90 22.09 -4.84 -24.39
N LEU A 91 22.54 -4.35 -23.22
CA LEU A 91 21.96 -4.75 -21.96
C LEU A 91 20.81 -3.80 -21.70
N ALA A 92 19.60 -4.32 -21.87
CA ALA A 92 18.39 -3.71 -21.38
C ALA A 92 18.51 -3.60 -19.85
N LEU A 93 18.47 -2.36 -19.37
CA LEU A 93 18.23 -1.99 -17.98
C LEU A 93 16.75 -2.31 -17.68
N VAL A 94 16.51 -3.12 -16.66
CA VAL A 94 15.17 -3.36 -16.11
C VAL A 94 15.32 -3.46 -14.58
N ALA A 95 14.28 -3.15 -13.80
CA ALA A 95 14.03 -1.87 -13.17
C ALA A 95 13.54 -2.11 -11.72
N ALA A 96 14.41 -2.00 -10.72
CA ALA A 96 13.99 -2.09 -9.32
C ALA A 96 13.40 -0.77 -8.80
N PHE A 97 12.20 -0.80 -8.21
CA PHE A 97 11.67 0.26 -7.36
C PHE A 97 11.95 -0.05 -5.90
N ILE A 98 12.31 0.96 -5.09
CA ILE A 98 12.45 0.86 -3.62
C ILE A 98 11.82 2.08 -2.95
N VAL A 99 10.51 2.01 -2.74
CA VAL A 99 9.63 2.93 -2.01
C VAL A 99 9.56 2.58 -0.52
N VAL A 100 9.50 3.61 0.34
CA VAL A 100 9.45 3.55 1.80
C VAL A 100 8.27 4.43 2.26
N PRO A 101 7.23 3.90 2.96
CA PRO A 101 6.17 4.64 3.64
C PRO A 101 6.44 4.82 5.15
N GLY A 102 5.78 5.80 5.79
CA GLY A 102 5.70 5.98 7.25
C GLY A 102 4.28 5.70 7.79
N ILE A 103 4.16 5.39 9.10
CA ILE A 103 2.98 4.80 9.80
C ILE A 103 2.89 5.37 11.23
N THR A 104 1.76 5.68 11.90
CA THR A 104 0.28 5.61 11.65
C THR A 104 -0.54 6.41 12.70
N SER A 105 -1.75 6.87 12.29
CA SER A 105 -3.10 6.89 12.93
C SER A 105 -3.36 7.55 14.31
N PRO A 106 -4.57 8.16 14.54
CA PRO A 106 -5.76 7.37 14.93
C PRO A 106 -7.15 7.91 14.48
N GLN A 107 -8.07 7.04 14.05
CA GLN A 107 -9.48 7.04 14.49
C GLN A 107 -10.17 5.69 14.19
N ALA A 108 -11.13 5.32 15.03
CA ALA A 108 -11.59 3.96 15.27
C ALA A 108 -12.96 3.66 14.64
N SER A 109 -13.15 2.47 14.05
CA SER A 109 -14.30 1.55 14.27
C SER A 109 -14.22 0.32 13.32
N LEU A 110 -14.01 -0.90 13.82
CA LEU A 110 -15.01 -1.95 14.14
C LEU A 110 -15.67 -2.64 12.94
N TYR A 111 -15.32 -3.89 12.62
CA TYR A 111 -16.28 -4.84 12.02
C TYR A 111 -16.03 -6.29 12.47
N THR A 112 -16.56 -6.63 13.64
CA THR A 112 -17.29 -7.90 13.82
C THR A 112 -18.68 -7.72 13.20
N ASP A 113 -19.32 -8.80 12.73
CA ASP A 113 -20.76 -8.91 12.43
C ASP A 113 -21.59 -7.74 12.99
N ARG A 114 -22.02 -6.85 12.08
CA ARG A 114 -22.67 -5.59 12.45
C ARG A 114 -24.18 -5.69 12.67
N SER A 115 -24.77 -6.89 12.60
CA SER A 115 -26.14 -7.12 13.09
C SER A 115 -26.31 -6.77 14.57
N ALA A 116 -25.20 -6.71 15.33
CA ALA A 116 -25.18 -6.21 16.70
C ALA A 116 -25.43 -4.70 16.82
N ILE A 117 -25.18 -3.89 15.78
CA ILE A 117 -25.22 -2.42 15.85
C ILE A 117 -26.14 -1.76 14.82
N TYR A 118 -26.53 -2.45 13.74
CA TYR A 118 -27.52 -2.00 12.76
C TYR A 118 -28.70 -2.97 12.68
N ASP A 119 -29.87 -2.46 12.32
CA ASP A 119 -31.02 -3.25 11.87
C ASP A 119 -31.20 -3.07 10.35
N TYR A 120 -31.71 -4.10 9.66
CA TYR A 120 -31.84 -4.10 8.20
C TYR A 120 -33.29 -4.27 7.77
N THR A 121 -33.70 -3.53 6.74
CA THR A 121 -35.01 -3.69 6.08
C THR A 121 -34.94 -4.72 4.95
N GLU A 122 -36.08 -5.04 4.34
CA GLU A 122 -36.07 -5.78 3.07
C GLU A 122 -35.46 -4.90 1.97
N PRO A 123 -34.59 -5.45 1.10
CA PRO A 123 -33.95 -4.69 0.04
C PRO A 123 -34.97 -4.18 -1.00
N MET A 124 -34.71 -2.99 -1.53
CA MET A 124 -35.52 -2.34 -2.56
C MET A 124 -34.78 -2.38 -3.89
N LEU A 125 -35.07 -3.37 -4.73
CA LEU A 125 -34.33 -3.60 -5.97
C LEU A 125 -35.02 -2.96 -7.18
N ASP A 126 -34.24 -2.66 -8.21
CA ASP A 126 -34.68 -2.20 -9.54
C ASP A 126 -35.54 -0.92 -9.49
N LEU A 127 -35.14 0.06 -8.67
CA LEU A 127 -35.82 1.35 -8.62
C LEU A 127 -35.55 2.17 -9.89
N GLU A 128 -36.46 3.10 -10.20
CA GLU A 128 -36.21 4.11 -11.24
C GLU A 128 -35.08 5.05 -10.78
N ARG A 129 -34.26 5.54 -11.71
CA ARG A 129 -33.11 6.40 -11.38
C ARG A 129 -33.52 7.71 -10.72
N ASP A 130 -34.74 8.20 -10.97
CA ASP A 130 -35.33 9.39 -10.34
C ASP A 130 -36.13 9.07 -9.05
N HIS A 131 -35.95 7.88 -8.47
CA HIS A 131 -36.65 7.49 -7.25
C HIS A 131 -36.30 8.39 -6.06
N GLU A 132 -37.33 8.93 -5.42
CA GLU A 132 -37.22 9.69 -4.18
C GLU A 132 -37.71 8.86 -2.99
N PHE A 133 -36.90 8.75 -1.94
CA PHE A 133 -37.36 8.21 -0.66
C PHE A 133 -38.06 9.31 0.15
N LEU A 134 -39.22 8.98 0.70
CA LEU A 134 -39.98 9.88 1.58
C LEU A 134 -39.96 9.31 3.00
N LEU A 135 -39.29 10.01 3.93
CA LEU A 135 -39.30 9.67 5.35
C LEU A 135 -40.37 10.48 6.08
N ASP A 136 -41.39 9.80 6.58
CA ASP A 136 -42.44 10.35 7.45
C ASP A 136 -41.87 10.60 8.86
N VAL A 137 -41.60 11.88 9.16
CA VAL A 137 -40.97 12.32 10.41
C VAL A 137 -41.77 13.44 11.07
N ASP A 138 -41.69 13.54 12.41
CA ASP A 138 -42.28 14.65 13.17
C ASP A 138 -41.21 15.69 13.58
N TYR A 139 -39.93 15.42 13.32
CA TYR A 139 -38.79 16.27 13.69
C TYR A 139 -38.35 17.21 12.57
N ASP A 140 -37.57 18.21 12.95
CA ASP A 140 -36.88 19.15 12.03
C ASP A 140 -35.48 18.60 11.75
N LEU A 141 -35.18 18.27 10.48
CA LEU A 141 -33.94 17.61 10.07
C LEU A 141 -32.71 18.45 10.43
N ASP A 142 -32.73 19.74 10.07
CA ASP A 142 -31.63 20.67 10.33
C ASP A 142 -31.39 20.79 11.84
N ALA A 143 -32.46 20.84 12.63
CA ALA A 143 -32.35 20.96 14.08
C ALA A 143 -31.77 19.70 14.75
N VAL A 144 -32.14 18.50 14.27
CA VAL A 144 -31.62 17.23 14.82
C VAL A 144 -30.14 17.06 14.48
N ASN A 145 -29.75 17.35 13.24
CA ASN A 145 -28.35 17.29 12.84
C ASN A 145 -27.50 18.33 13.60
N ALA A 146 -27.99 19.58 13.72
CA ALA A 146 -27.30 20.62 14.50
C ALA A 146 -27.13 20.24 15.98
N ALA A 147 -28.14 19.61 16.59
CA ALA A 147 -28.05 19.13 17.96
C ALA A 147 -27.01 18.01 18.12
N HIS A 148 -26.90 17.10 17.15
CA HIS A 148 -25.88 16.07 17.14
C HIS A 148 -24.47 16.67 17.03
N MET A 149 -24.29 17.64 16.14
CA MET A 149 -23.01 18.37 15.96
C MET A 149 -22.57 19.06 17.25
N GLU A 150 -23.50 19.73 17.95
CA GLU A 150 -23.23 20.37 19.24
C GLU A 150 -22.84 19.35 20.32
N GLU A 151 -23.51 18.21 20.38
CA GLU A 151 -23.18 17.12 21.32
C GLU A 151 -21.82 16.49 21.03
N ALA A 152 -21.48 16.32 19.75
CA ALA A 152 -20.21 15.74 19.29
C ALA A 152 -19.03 16.72 19.35
N GLY A 153 -19.29 18.02 19.53
CA GLY A 153 -18.26 19.06 19.56
C GLY A 153 -17.63 19.36 18.19
N LEU A 154 -18.41 19.19 17.12
CA LEU A 154 -17.97 19.37 15.72
C LEU A 154 -18.28 20.81 15.25
N GLU A 155 -17.40 21.42 14.45
CA GLU A 155 -17.60 22.77 13.89
C GLU A 155 -18.43 22.73 12.58
N GLN A 156 -19.15 23.82 12.29
CA GLN A 156 -20.10 23.92 11.18
C GLN A 156 -19.37 24.39 9.91
N GLY A 157 -19.30 23.57 8.84
CA GLY A 157 -18.54 24.01 7.65
C GLY A 157 -18.37 23.12 6.42
N GLU A 158 -18.66 21.81 6.42
CA GLU A 158 -18.33 20.94 5.29
C GLU A 158 -19.57 20.19 4.74
N ARG A 159 -20.00 20.55 3.52
CA ARG A 159 -21.05 19.82 2.82
C ARG A 159 -20.55 18.41 2.48
N GLY A 160 -21.27 17.38 2.97
CA GLY A 160 -20.87 15.97 2.85
C GLY A 160 -20.22 15.40 4.12
N GLY A 161 -19.91 16.28 5.10
CA GLY A 161 -19.50 15.92 6.45
C GLY A 161 -20.68 15.76 7.42
N PRO A 162 -20.44 15.70 8.75
CA PRO A 162 -21.39 15.30 9.80
C PRO A 162 -22.68 16.14 9.97
N ASP A 163 -22.96 17.05 9.04
CA ASP A 163 -24.17 17.87 8.92
C ASP A 163 -25.43 17.08 8.52
N ASP A 164 -25.30 15.87 7.97
CA ASP A 164 -26.44 15.00 7.58
C ASP A 164 -26.55 13.70 8.41
N TRP A 165 -25.98 13.65 9.62
CA TRP A 165 -25.94 12.44 10.47
C TRP A 165 -27.25 11.62 10.54
N ALA A 166 -28.41 12.28 10.60
CA ALA A 166 -29.70 11.60 10.71
C ALA A 166 -30.00 10.65 9.53
N VAL A 167 -29.48 10.97 8.33
CA VAL A 167 -29.70 10.26 7.07
C VAL A 167 -28.39 10.25 6.28
N GLN A 168 -27.85 9.06 5.99
CA GLN A 168 -26.66 8.92 5.16
C GLN A 168 -26.90 7.88 4.08
N VAL A 169 -26.24 8.03 2.94
CA VAL A 169 -26.25 7.03 1.87
C VAL A 169 -24.81 6.60 1.61
N TYR A 170 -24.60 5.30 1.45
CA TYR A 170 -23.32 4.70 1.11
C TYR A 170 -23.45 3.87 -0.16
N TYR A 171 -22.37 3.71 -0.91
CA TYR A 171 -22.34 2.83 -2.10
C TYR A 171 -21.55 1.54 -1.85
N ASP A 172 -21.10 1.31 -0.62
CA ASP A 172 -20.46 0.07 -0.19
C ASP A 172 -21.20 -0.59 0.97
N ALA A 173 -21.24 -1.92 0.96
CA ALA A 173 -21.88 -2.69 2.02
C ALA A 173 -21.25 -2.43 3.39
N ALA A 174 -19.96 -2.06 3.46
CA ALA A 174 -19.29 -1.75 4.72
C ALA A 174 -19.68 -0.38 5.30
N LEU A 175 -20.45 0.45 4.59
CA LEU A 175 -20.84 1.81 5.02
C LEU A 175 -19.63 2.68 5.33
N THR A 176 -18.59 2.55 4.50
CA THR A 176 -17.33 3.30 4.62
C THR A 176 -17.19 4.35 3.54
N LYS A 177 -17.92 4.21 2.42
CA LYS A 177 -17.86 5.05 1.24
C LYS A 177 -19.19 5.79 1.02
N PRO A 178 -19.28 7.06 1.42
CA PRO A 178 -20.52 7.83 1.30
C PRO A 178 -20.86 8.11 -0.17
N ALA A 179 -22.12 7.86 -0.54
CA ALA A 179 -22.66 8.23 -1.85
C ALA A 179 -23.16 9.68 -1.84
N GLN A 180 -23.21 10.31 -3.01
CA GLN A 180 -23.80 11.64 -3.13
C GLN A 180 -25.33 11.58 -3.12
N PHE A 181 -25.95 12.31 -2.20
CA PHE A 181 -27.39 12.43 -2.12
C PHE A 181 -27.81 13.84 -1.69
N HIS A 182 -29.08 14.13 -1.89
CA HIS A 182 -29.74 15.30 -1.34
C HIS A 182 -30.82 14.85 -0.36
N ALA A 183 -30.74 15.32 0.89
CA ALA A 183 -31.86 15.27 1.83
C ALA A 183 -32.47 16.66 1.99
N PHE A 184 -33.78 16.76 1.80
CA PHE A 184 -34.50 18.02 1.86
C PHE A 184 -35.79 17.90 2.67
N GLN A 185 -36.03 18.87 3.54
CA GLN A 185 -37.28 19.03 4.27
C GLN A 185 -37.85 20.43 3.97
N LEU A 186 -39.06 20.48 3.41
CA LEU A 186 -39.66 21.75 2.97
C LEU A 186 -40.01 22.68 4.16
N ASP A 187 -40.60 22.10 5.20
CA ASP A 187 -41.03 22.78 6.43
C ASP A 187 -40.70 21.86 7.63
N PRO A 188 -40.37 22.40 8.82
CA PRO A 188 -40.12 21.60 10.02
C PRO A 188 -41.27 20.61 10.32
N GLY A 189 -40.95 19.32 10.40
CA GLY A 189 -41.91 18.24 10.64
C GLY A 189 -42.76 17.84 9.41
N ALA A 190 -42.38 18.28 8.20
CA ALA A 190 -42.84 17.68 6.95
C ALA A 190 -42.01 16.43 6.60
N ASP A 191 -42.46 15.63 5.63
CA ASP A 191 -41.68 14.49 5.14
C ASP A 191 -40.30 14.95 4.63
N ILE A 192 -39.26 14.19 4.94
CA ILE A 192 -37.92 14.38 4.36
C ILE A 192 -37.88 13.64 3.02
N THR A 193 -37.49 14.35 1.97
CA THR A 193 -37.26 13.79 0.64
C THR A 193 -35.77 13.50 0.49
N ILE A 194 -35.42 12.29 0.07
CA ILE A 194 -34.04 11.87 -0.20
C ILE A 194 -33.95 11.43 -1.65
N SER A 195 -33.03 12.04 -2.40
CA SER A 195 -32.85 11.77 -3.82
C SER A 195 -31.38 11.80 -4.22
N GLY A 196 -31.04 11.17 -5.35
CA GLY A 196 -29.65 11.06 -5.80
C GLY A 196 -29.11 12.41 -6.29
N SER A 197 -27.82 12.64 -6.08
CA SER A 197 -27.16 13.86 -6.55
C SER A 197 -25.83 13.61 -7.24
N GLU A 198 -25.65 12.41 -7.80
CA GLU A 198 -24.39 11.89 -8.33
C GLU A 198 -23.95 12.50 -9.66
N THR A 199 -24.49 13.66 -9.99
CA THR A 199 -24.19 14.35 -11.25
C THR A 199 -22.71 14.71 -11.42
N GLY A 200 -21.91 14.68 -10.34
CA GLY A 200 -20.44 14.81 -10.34
C GLY A 200 -19.94 16.06 -11.07
N THR A 201 -19.49 17.09 -10.38
CA THR A 201 -19.01 18.29 -11.10
C THR A 201 -17.54 18.13 -11.48
N ALA A 202 -17.22 18.03 -12.77
CA ALA A 202 -15.83 18.04 -13.21
C ALA A 202 -15.18 19.40 -12.97
N PHE A 203 -14.26 19.48 -12.02
CA PHE A 203 -13.30 20.56 -11.88
C PHE A 203 -11.90 20.04 -12.20
N GLY A 204 -11.20 20.64 -13.16
CA GLY A 204 -9.85 20.22 -13.53
C GLY A 204 -9.34 20.87 -14.80
N SER A 205 -8.02 20.85 -15.03
CA SER A 205 -7.36 21.42 -16.21
C SER A 205 -7.75 20.73 -17.53
N ASN A 206 -8.32 19.53 -17.45
CA ASN A 206 -8.76 18.71 -18.58
C ASN A 206 -10.28 18.67 -18.76
N ALA A 207 -11.06 19.31 -17.87
CA ALA A 207 -12.49 19.48 -18.08
C ALA A 207 -12.74 20.45 -19.26
N PRO A 208 -13.78 20.22 -20.10
CA PRO A 208 -14.16 21.18 -21.14
C PRO A 208 -14.36 22.59 -20.58
N GLU A 209 -13.97 23.63 -21.33
CA GLU A 209 -14.14 25.04 -20.93
C GLU A 209 -15.61 25.31 -20.51
N GLY A 210 -15.87 25.46 -19.21
CA GLY A 210 -17.21 25.64 -18.65
C GLY A 210 -17.61 24.65 -17.56
N GLY A 211 -16.84 23.56 -17.35
CA GLY A 211 -17.21 22.45 -16.45
C GLY A 211 -18.26 21.55 -17.10
N ARG A 212 -18.13 20.22 -16.91
CA ARG A 212 -19.11 19.23 -17.37
C ARG A 212 -19.51 18.35 -16.20
N ALA A 213 -20.79 18.06 -16.05
CA ALA A 213 -21.25 17.03 -15.13
C ALA A 213 -20.79 15.66 -15.64
N VAL A 214 -20.35 14.75 -14.76
CA VAL A 214 -20.01 13.37 -15.13
C VAL A 214 -21.24 12.70 -15.73
N MET A 215 -22.40 12.87 -15.08
CA MET A 215 -23.72 12.62 -15.67
C MET A 215 -24.33 13.94 -16.14
N ASP A 216 -24.13 14.27 -17.42
CA ASP A 216 -24.85 15.37 -18.07
C ASP A 216 -26.06 14.82 -18.82
N GLU A 217 -27.14 14.55 -18.07
CA GLU A 217 -28.45 14.19 -18.62
C GLU A 217 -29.36 15.41 -18.78
N THR A 218 -28.79 16.60 -19.00
CA THR A 218 -29.63 17.78 -19.20
C THR A 218 -30.49 17.61 -20.46
N ASP A 219 -31.81 17.67 -20.29
CA ASP A 219 -32.73 17.83 -21.41
C ASP A 219 -32.43 19.20 -22.06
N PRO A 220 -31.96 19.25 -23.31
CA PRO A 220 -31.60 20.51 -23.96
C PRO A 220 -32.80 21.48 -24.11
N ASP A 221 -34.04 21.00 -23.91
CA ASP A 221 -35.26 21.81 -23.92
C ASP A 221 -35.70 22.30 -22.51
N TYR A 222 -35.01 21.92 -21.42
CA TYR A 222 -35.38 22.24 -20.04
C TYR A 222 -34.26 22.96 -19.25
N ASP A 223 -34.53 24.22 -18.85
CA ASP A 223 -33.60 25.13 -18.16
C ASP A 223 -33.46 24.84 -16.64
N SER A 224 -33.58 23.57 -16.22
CA SER A 224 -33.46 23.18 -14.82
C SER A 224 -32.54 21.97 -14.64
N TYR A 225 -31.54 22.11 -13.76
CA TYR A 225 -30.79 21.00 -13.19
C TYR A 225 -31.74 19.86 -12.80
N GLN A 226 -31.55 18.67 -13.36
CA GLN A 226 -32.26 17.48 -12.91
C GLN A 226 -31.67 17.10 -11.54
N TYR A 227 -32.29 17.59 -10.47
CA TYR A 227 -32.04 17.06 -9.14
C TYR A 227 -32.70 15.67 -9.04
N GLY A 228 -32.02 14.72 -8.40
CA GLY A 228 -32.66 13.47 -7.94
C GLY A 228 -32.29 12.18 -8.66
N GLN A 229 -31.18 12.13 -9.40
CA GLN A 229 -30.78 10.92 -10.12
C GLN A 229 -29.72 10.09 -9.39
N TRP A 230 -29.97 8.79 -9.28
CA TRP A 230 -29.04 7.73 -8.90
C TRP A 230 -28.50 7.02 -10.14
N GLY A 231 -27.41 6.27 -10.00
CA GLY A 231 -27.03 5.23 -10.97
C GLY A 231 -25.55 5.14 -11.31
N LEU A 232 -24.67 5.86 -10.60
CA LEU A 232 -23.22 5.68 -10.77
C LEU A 232 -22.65 4.51 -9.96
N HIS A 233 -23.43 3.92 -9.07
CA HIS A 233 -23.03 2.75 -8.30
C HIS A 233 -24.02 1.59 -8.50
N ASP A 234 -23.51 0.35 -8.46
CA ASP A 234 -24.30 -0.86 -8.64
C ASP A 234 -25.36 -1.03 -7.55
N GLU A 235 -25.06 -0.56 -6.34
CA GLU A 235 -25.97 -0.60 -5.20
C GLU A 235 -25.72 0.51 -4.19
N TYR A 236 -26.71 0.69 -3.32
CA TYR A 236 -26.75 1.75 -2.32
C TYR A 236 -27.28 1.25 -0.98
N PHE A 237 -26.86 1.94 0.08
CA PHE A 237 -27.25 1.65 1.45
C PHE A 237 -27.71 2.93 2.14
N LEU A 238 -29.03 3.11 2.25
CA LEU A 238 -29.65 4.22 2.98
C LEU A 238 -29.68 3.91 4.47
N VAL A 239 -28.99 4.73 5.27
CA VAL A 239 -28.89 4.63 6.72
C VAL A 239 -29.73 5.72 7.38
N THR A 240 -30.63 5.32 8.29
CA THR A 240 -31.42 6.25 9.12
C THR A 240 -31.11 6.04 10.60
N ARG A 241 -30.83 7.13 11.33
CA ARG A 241 -30.37 7.09 12.72
C ARG A 241 -31.38 7.61 13.74
N VAL A 242 -32.50 8.16 13.27
CA VAL A 242 -33.46 8.91 14.10
C VAL A 242 -34.84 8.28 14.01
N GLU A 243 -35.52 8.17 15.15
CA GLU A 243 -36.93 7.78 15.23
C GLU A 243 -37.84 8.89 14.74
N LYS A 244 -39.10 8.54 14.42
CA LYS A 244 -40.09 9.52 13.93
C LYS A 244 -40.23 10.75 14.83
N ASP A 245 -40.06 10.61 16.14
CA ASP A 245 -40.19 11.69 17.12
C ASP A 245 -38.93 12.55 17.32
N GLY A 246 -37.84 12.26 16.59
CA GLY A 246 -36.57 12.99 16.68
C GLY A 246 -35.58 12.41 17.69
N SER A 247 -35.91 11.33 18.40
CA SER A 247 -34.96 10.65 19.28
C SER A 247 -34.03 9.70 18.52
N PRO A 248 -32.78 9.48 18.95
CA PRO A 248 -31.89 8.51 18.30
C PRO A 248 -32.44 7.08 18.40
N LYS A 249 -32.30 6.29 17.32
CA LYS A 249 -32.63 4.86 17.34
C LYS A 249 -31.67 4.09 18.24
N GLU A 250 -32.15 3.00 18.86
CA GLU A 250 -31.28 2.07 19.59
C GLU A 250 -30.25 1.42 18.66
N LYS A 251 -30.68 1.09 17.44
CA LYS A 251 -29.83 0.70 16.31
C LYS A 251 -30.27 1.48 15.07
N PRO A 252 -29.34 2.10 14.32
CA PRO A 252 -29.68 2.67 13.04
C PRO A 252 -30.20 1.60 12.08
N VAL A 253 -31.07 2.02 11.16
CA VAL A 253 -31.71 1.13 10.19
C VAL A 253 -31.10 1.35 8.82
N VAL A 254 -30.72 0.27 8.15
CA VAL A 254 -30.13 0.27 6.81
C VAL A 254 -31.10 -0.34 5.81
N THR A 255 -31.31 0.34 4.68
CA THR A 255 -32.07 -0.16 3.52
C THR A 255 -31.15 -0.25 2.32
N ARG A 256 -30.88 -1.49 1.87
CA ARG A 256 -30.19 -1.74 0.59
C ARG A 256 -31.15 -1.40 -0.55
N PHE A 257 -30.66 -0.68 -1.56
CA PHE A 257 -31.42 -0.47 -2.79
C PHE A 257 -30.53 -0.48 -4.04
N THR A 258 -31.13 -0.85 -5.17
CA THR A 258 -30.50 -0.77 -6.49
C THR A 258 -31.37 0.05 -7.43
N VAL A 259 -30.76 0.68 -8.43
CA VAL A 259 -31.46 1.42 -9.47
C VAL A 259 -31.21 0.78 -10.83
N THR A 260 -32.19 0.91 -11.72
CA THR A 260 -32.07 0.39 -13.08
C THR A 260 -31.03 1.18 -13.89
N SER A 261 -30.23 0.49 -14.69
CA SER A 261 -29.31 1.10 -15.66
C SER A 261 -29.51 0.50 -17.05
N GLU A 262 -29.40 1.35 -18.08
CA GLU A 262 -29.47 0.94 -19.49
C GLU A 262 -28.16 0.35 -20.01
N LEU A 263 -27.04 0.60 -19.34
CA LEU A 263 -25.70 0.17 -19.72
C LEU A 263 -25.06 -0.63 -18.56
N GLU A 264 -24.39 -1.72 -18.89
CA GLU A 264 -23.66 -2.53 -17.91
C GLU A 264 -22.39 -1.80 -17.43
N ALA A 265 -22.00 -2.03 -16.17
CA ALA A 265 -20.71 -1.56 -15.65
C ALA A 265 -19.54 -2.18 -16.45
N PRO A 266 -18.55 -1.38 -16.88
CA PRO A 266 -17.31 -1.91 -17.40
C PRO A 266 -16.56 -2.77 -16.37
N ASP A 267 -16.15 -3.99 -16.76
CA ASP A 267 -15.21 -4.81 -15.97
C ASP A 267 -13.77 -4.35 -16.28
N VAL A 268 -13.18 -3.58 -15.35
CA VAL A 268 -11.91 -2.88 -15.56
C VAL A 268 -10.74 -3.68 -15.01
N THR A 269 -9.66 -3.74 -15.79
CA THR A 269 -8.41 -4.41 -15.44
C THR A 269 -7.24 -3.44 -15.48
N PHE A 270 -6.25 -3.66 -14.61
CA PHE A 270 -5.13 -2.75 -14.36
C PHE A 270 -3.80 -3.39 -14.74
N SER A 271 -2.92 -2.61 -15.37
CA SER A 271 -1.57 -3.03 -15.72
C SER A 271 -0.57 -1.87 -15.74
N ASP A 272 0.73 -2.17 -15.62
CA ASP A 272 1.84 -1.26 -15.90
C ASP A 272 2.73 -1.88 -16.99
N PRO A 273 2.34 -1.79 -18.27
CA PRO A 273 3.10 -2.42 -19.35
C PRO A 273 4.44 -1.73 -19.64
N ALA A 274 4.61 -0.48 -19.18
CA ALA A 274 5.79 0.33 -19.46
C ALA A 274 6.89 0.17 -18.39
N GLY A 275 6.50 -0.17 -17.16
CA GLY A 275 7.41 -0.27 -16.01
C GLY A 275 7.97 1.09 -15.59
N ASP A 276 7.32 2.18 -15.99
CA ASP A 276 7.73 3.58 -15.79
C ASP A 276 6.85 4.33 -14.78
N GLY A 277 6.09 3.57 -13.98
CA GLY A 277 5.26 4.09 -12.90
C GLY A 277 4.01 4.76 -13.43
N THR A 278 3.51 4.31 -14.59
CA THR A 278 2.19 4.67 -15.12
C THR A 278 1.24 3.50 -14.96
N VAL A 279 -0.07 3.77 -15.04
CA VAL A 279 -1.11 2.74 -14.98
C VAL A 279 -1.89 2.75 -16.29
N THR A 280 -2.27 1.55 -16.73
CA THR A 280 -3.11 1.32 -17.91
C THR A 280 -4.34 0.55 -17.46
N LEU A 281 -5.51 1.09 -17.79
CA LEU A 281 -6.82 0.48 -17.60
C LEU A 281 -7.28 -0.12 -18.92
N SER A 282 -7.89 -1.29 -18.88
CA SER A 282 -8.57 -1.89 -20.03
C SER A 282 -9.81 -2.68 -19.62
N TRP A 283 -10.81 -2.70 -20.50
CA TRP A 283 -12.11 -3.33 -20.27
C TRP A 283 -12.67 -3.92 -21.57
N ASP A 284 -13.72 -4.73 -21.47
CA ASP A 284 -14.45 -5.22 -22.64
C ASP A 284 -15.46 -4.17 -23.16
N PRO A 285 -15.76 -4.15 -24.48
CA PRO A 285 -16.80 -3.28 -25.02
C PRO A 285 -18.16 -3.52 -24.34
N VAL A 286 -18.86 -2.44 -23.98
CA VAL A 286 -20.19 -2.46 -23.38
C VAL A 286 -21.22 -2.25 -24.48
N ASP A 287 -22.18 -3.16 -24.58
CA ASP A 287 -23.22 -3.09 -25.61
C ASP A 287 -24.04 -1.80 -25.47
N GLY A 288 -24.02 -0.96 -26.52
CA GLY A 288 -24.76 0.31 -26.55
C GLY A 288 -23.94 1.55 -26.19
N ALA A 289 -22.72 1.39 -25.68
CA ALA A 289 -21.83 2.52 -25.36
C ALA A 289 -21.09 3.04 -26.61
N ASP A 290 -20.95 4.37 -26.71
CA ASP A 290 -20.17 5.07 -27.73
C ASP A 290 -18.79 5.51 -27.20
N SER A 291 -18.66 5.78 -25.90
CA SER A 291 -17.43 6.22 -25.24
C SER A 291 -17.39 5.80 -23.76
N TYR A 292 -16.25 6.04 -23.12
CA TYR A 292 -16.00 5.68 -21.72
C TYR A 292 -15.36 6.82 -20.95
N ILE A 293 -15.89 7.12 -19.78
CA ILE A 293 -15.41 8.18 -18.89
C ILE A 293 -14.61 7.55 -17.74
N ILE A 294 -13.37 7.98 -17.59
CA ILE A 294 -12.52 7.60 -16.46
C ILE A 294 -12.78 8.62 -15.34
N VAL A 295 -13.06 8.13 -14.15
CA VAL A 295 -13.39 8.94 -12.97
C VAL A 295 -12.58 8.52 -11.76
N THR A 296 -12.30 9.47 -10.88
CA THR A 296 -11.78 9.20 -9.54
C THR A 296 -12.72 9.72 -8.47
N ALA A 297 -12.85 9.06 -7.33
CA ALA A 297 -13.51 9.61 -6.14
C ALA A 297 -12.48 9.71 -5.01
N SER A 298 -12.47 10.78 -4.23
CA SER A 298 -11.60 10.87 -3.04
C SER A 298 -12.27 11.58 -1.88
N ASP A 299 -12.01 11.11 -0.65
CA ASP A 299 -12.41 11.83 0.57
C ASP A 299 -11.37 12.90 0.99
N ALA A 300 -10.30 13.06 0.21
CA ALA A 300 -9.15 13.93 0.50
C ALA A 300 -9.46 15.44 0.39
N THR A 301 -10.61 15.85 -0.15
CA THR A 301 -10.90 17.28 -0.37
C THR A 301 -11.96 17.82 0.58
N GLY A 302 -12.44 17.02 1.54
CA GLY A 302 -13.62 17.35 2.35
C GLY A 302 -14.94 17.27 1.57
N ASP A 303 -14.88 17.00 0.26
CA ASP A 303 -16.02 16.77 -0.63
C ASP A 303 -16.22 15.26 -0.82
N SER A 304 -16.47 14.53 0.27
CA SER A 304 -16.67 13.08 0.25
C SER A 304 -17.72 12.67 -0.79
N GLY A 305 -17.41 11.64 -1.57
CA GLY A 305 -18.25 11.15 -2.67
C GLY A 305 -18.22 11.98 -3.96
N ASN A 306 -17.40 13.03 -4.10
CA ASN A 306 -17.32 13.80 -5.35
C ASN A 306 -16.46 13.12 -6.42
N LEU A 307 -17.13 12.61 -7.46
CA LEU A 307 -16.48 12.08 -8.65
C LEU A 307 -15.80 13.20 -9.44
N SER A 308 -14.50 13.04 -9.63
CA SER A 308 -13.65 13.87 -10.47
C SER A 308 -13.46 13.21 -11.83
N TYR A 309 -13.64 13.99 -12.89
CA TYR A 309 -13.42 13.56 -14.26
C TYR A 309 -11.92 13.53 -14.57
N VAL A 310 -11.43 12.37 -15.02
CA VAL A 310 -10.05 12.21 -15.50
C VAL A 310 -10.01 12.50 -16.99
N THR A 311 -10.71 11.69 -17.79
CA THR A 311 -10.79 11.83 -19.26
C THR A 311 -11.95 11.01 -19.83
N GLU A 312 -12.23 11.20 -21.12
CA GLU A 312 -13.17 10.39 -21.90
C GLU A 312 -12.43 9.81 -23.12
N VAL A 313 -12.66 8.52 -23.40
CA VAL A 313 -12.03 7.80 -24.51
C VAL A 313 -13.07 7.05 -25.36
N ASP A 314 -12.87 7.03 -26.67
CA ASP A 314 -13.71 6.27 -27.62
C ASP A 314 -13.34 4.76 -27.66
N GLY A 315 -12.26 4.38 -26.98
CA GLY A 315 -11.71 3.03 -26.97
C GLY A 315 -11.88 2.33 -25.63
N THR A 316 -11.46 1.07 -25.55
CA THR A 316 -11.57 0.26 -24.32
C THR A 316 -10.27 0.16 -23.53
N GLU A 317 -9.42 1.17 -23.67
CA GLU A 317 -8.13 1.27 -22.99
C GLU A 317 -7.80 2.74 -22.72
N TRP A 318 -7.23 3.01 -21.55
CA TRP A 318 -6.66 4.31 -21.20
C TRP A 318 -5.38 4.13 -20.39
N SER A 319 -4.41 5.05 -20.55
CA SER A 319 -3.16 5.06 -19.79
C SER A 319 -2.85 6.43 -19.23
N SER A 320 -2.41 6.48 -17.98
CA SER A 320 -1.95 7.70 -17.31
C SER A 320 -0.62 8.24 -17.85
N ALA A 321 0.02 7.54 -18.79
CA ALA A 321 1.24 7.99 -19.46
C ALA A 321 1.04 9.29 -20.26
N THR A 322 -0.19 9.64 -20.61
CA THR A 322 -0.52 10.93 -21.24
C THR A 322 -0.62 12.08 -20.25
N ASP A 323 -0.68 11.78 -18.95
CA ASP A 323 -1.01 12.72 -17.89
C ASP A 323 0.25 13.19 -17.19
N VAL A 324 1.08 13.89 -17.94
CA VAL A 324 2.40 14.33 -17.50
C VAL A 324 2.55 15.84 -17.59
N TYR A 325 3.34 16.41 -16.68
CA TYR A 325 3.77 17.80 -16.75
C TYR A 325 5.22 17.88 -17.25
N ASP A 326 5.37 18.26 -18.51
CA ASP A 326 6.66 18.29 -19.22
C ASP A 326 7.50 19.52 -18.87
N VAL A 327 8.83 19.33 -18.86
CA VAL A 327 9.81 20.42 -18.78
C VAL A 327 10.48 20.58 -20.12
N THR A 328 10.38 21.78 -20.68
CA THR A 328 10.99 22.10 -21.97
C THR A 328 12.47 21.72 -22.01
N ASP A 329 12.84 20.97 -23.05
CA ASP A 329 14.21 20.51 -23.33
C ASP A 329 14.80 19.52 -22.30
N ALA A 330 13.98 18.87 -21.46
CA ALA A 330 14.39 17.78 -20.57
C ALA A 330 13.98 16.38 -21.09
N PRO A 331 14.80 15.32 -20.90
CA PRO A 331 14.41 13.94 -21.23
C PRO A 331 13.50 13.25 -20.17
N TRP A 332 12.80 14.02 -19.32
CA TRP A 332 11.91 13.55 -18.25
C TRP A 332 10.82 14.57 -17.98
N VAL A 333 9.84 14.20 -17.16
CA VAL A 333 8.72 15.04 -16.72
C VAL A 333 8.88 15.40 -15.24
N THR A 334 8.32 16.52 -14.79
CA THR A 334 8.36 16.89 -13.36
C THR A 334 7.17 16.36 -12.58
N GLN A 335 6.07 16.06 -13.27
CA GLN A 335 4.93 15.35 -12.72
C GLN A 335 4.44 14.30 -13.71
N GLN A 336 3.94 13.18 -13.20
CA GLN A 336 3.26 12.12 -13.96
C GLN A 336 2.04 11.65 -13.18
N ASN A 337 1.11 10.92 -13.83
CA ASN A 337 -0.16 10.51 -13.21
C ASN A 337 -0.95 11.70 -12.65
N VAL A 338 -0.88 12.87 -13.29
CA VAL A 338 -1.34 14.14 -12.71
C VAL A 338 -2.82 14.14 -12.38
N ASN A 339 -3.64 13.48 -13.20
CA ASN A 339 -5.09 13.38 -12.99
C ASN A 339 -5.50 12.31 -11.97
N LEU A 340 -4.54 11.56 -11.40
CA LEU A 340 -4.78 10.56 -10.37
C LEU A 340 -4.41 11.05 -8.96
N GLN A 341 -4.17 12.35 -8.80
CA GLN A 341 -3.79 12.93 -7.51
C GLN A 341 -4.91 12.75 -6.49
N ALA A 342 -4.59 12.06 -5.39
CA ALA A 342 -5.53 11.70 -4.33
C ALA A 342 -5.30 12.48 -3.03
N PHE A 343 -4.73 13.69 -3.08
CA PHE A 343 -4.45 14.51 -1.91
C PHE A 343 -4.67 15.99 -2.21
N SER A 344 -5.06 16.76 -1.20
CA SER A 344 -5.28 18.21 -1.35
C SER A 344 -4.12 19.01 -0.72
N TYR A 345 -3.68 20.03 -1.46
CA TYR A 345 -2.56 20.93 -1.13
C TYR A 345 -1.20 20.23 -0.89
N ARG A 346 -0.14 21.05 -0.80
CA ARG A 346 1.26 20.72 -1.14
C ARG A 346 1.76 19.39 -0.54
N ALA A 347 2.52 18.62 -1.32
CA ALA A 347 3.30 17.52 -0.76
C ALA A 347 4.17 18.03 0.41
N GLY A 348 4.24 17.29 1.52
CA GLY A 348 4.85 17.70 2.80
C GLY A 348 6.33 18.15 2.76
N SER A 349 6.94 18.20 1.58
CA SER A 349 8.24 18.81 1.34
C SER A 349 8.21 20.35 1.26
N ASP A 350 7.07 20.99 0.95
CA ASP A 350 6.97 22.45 0.78
C ASP A 350 6.76 23.25 2.08
N ASP A 351 6.33 22.60 3.16
CA ASP A 351 6.04 23.25 4.46
C ASP A 351 7.29 23.79 5.19
N GLN A 352 8.48 23.44 4.70
CA GLN A 352 9.73 23.76 5.38
C GLN A 352 10.23 25.20 5.23
N GLN A 353 9.71 26.04 4.31
CA GLN A 353 10.38 27.33 4.01
C GLN A 353 9.61 28.62 4.32
N ASP A 354 8.28 28.67 4.26
CA ASP A 354 7.62 29.99 4.33
C ASP A 354 7.52 30.58 5.75
N GLY A 355 7.83 29.80 6.81
CA GLY A 355 7.87 30.31 8.19
C GLY A 355 6.55 30.95 8.64
N ASN A 356 5.49 30.69 7.89
CA ASN A 356 4.14 31.17 8.10
C ASN A 356 3.26 29.93 7.91
N PRO A 357 3.01 29.15 8.97
CA PRO A 357 1.93 28.18 8.92
C PRO A 357 0.68 29.03 8.74
N SER A 358 0.15 29.10 7.53
CA SER A 358 -1.23 29.53 7.39
C SER A 358 -2.05 28.49 8.13
N GLU A 359 -2.61 28.89 9.26
CA GLU A 359 -3.44 28.10 10.21
C GLU A 359 -4.69 27.45 9.56
N GLU A 360 -4.78 27.37 8.23
CA GLU A 360 -6.02 27.14 7.48
C GLU A 360 -5.89 26.06 6.37
N TYR A 361 -4.79 25.33 6.29
CA TYR A 361 -4.62 24.27 5.28
C TYR A 361 -4.33 22.95 5.99
N GLU A 362 -5.39 22.21 6.30
CA GLU A 362 -5.27 20.83 6.79
C GLU A 362 -4.77 19.95 5.63
N GLU A 363 -3.66 19.23 5.87
CA GLU A 363 -3.13 18.24 4.94
C GLU A 363 -4.10 17.06 4.88
N ASN A 364 -4.90 16.98 3.82
CA ASN A 364 -5.75 15.82 3.57
C ASN A 364 -5.03 14.87 2.60
N VAL A 365 -4.26 13.94 3.17
CA VAL A 365 -3.75 12.75 2.49
C VAL A 365 -4.96 11.85 2.18
N GLY A 366 -5.11 11.36 0.95
CA GLY A 366 -6.26 10.55 0.55
C GLY A 366 -6.50 9.35 1.46
N GLN A 367 -7.57 9.42 2.25
CA GLN A 367 -7.98 8.33 3.14
C GLN A 367 -8.91 7.33 2.44
N ALA A 368 -9.55 7.74 1.35
CA ALA A 368 -10.27 6.89 0.41
C ALA A 368 -10.07 7.47 -1.00
N PHE A 369 -9.61 6.65 -1.95
CA PHE A 369 -9.44 7.06 -3.35
C PHE A 369 -9.76 5.90 -4.30
N ASP A 370 -10.84 6.06 -5.05
CA ASP A 370 -11.32 5.08 -6.02
C ASP A 370 -11.06 5.54 -7.44
N LEU A 371 -10.79 4.60 -8.34
CA LEU A 371 -10.82 4.80 -9.79
C LEU A 371 -11.89 3.92 -10.41
N GLY A 372 -12.60 4.47 -11.40
CA GLY A 372 -13.67 3.79 -12.12
C GLY A 372 -13.72 4.15 -13.60
N VAL A 373 -14.48 3.35 -14.34
CA VAL A 373 -14.81 3.61 -15.75
C VAL A 373 -16.33 3.53 -15.92
N ILE A 374 -16.91 4.55 -16.52
CA ILE A 374 -18.35 4.66 -16.83
C ILE A 374 -18.52 4.54 -18.34
N ALA A 375 -19.36 3.62 -18.80
CA ALA A 375 -19.77 3.53 -20.19
C ALA A 375 -20.90 4.52 -20.49
N THR A 376 -20.87 5.17 -21.66
CA THR A 376 -21.93 6.12 -22.06
C THR A 376 -22.17 6.14 -23.57
N ASP A 377 -23.41 6.44 -23.96
CA ASP A 377 -23.80 6.80 -25.34
C ASP A 377 -24.00 8.33 -25.51
N GLY A 378 -23.60 9.10 -24.50
CA GLY A 378 -23.82 10.55 -24.38
C GLY A 378 -25.18 10.95 -23.81
N ALA A 379 -26.10 10.00 -23.57
CA ALA A 379 -27.40 10.24 -22.94
C ALA A 379 -27.66 9.33 -21.72
N HIS A 380 -27.11 8.12 -21.71
CA HIS A 380 -27.19 7.15 -20.62
C HIS A 380 -25.78 6.86 -20.08
N TYR A 381 -25.71 6.46 -18.82
CA TYR A 381 -24.45 6.23 -18.11
C TYR A 381 -24.57 4.93 -17.31
N SER A 382 -23.59 4.05 -17.43
CA SER A 382 -23.50 2.85 -16.61
C SER A 382 -23.13 3.20 -15.15
N PRO A 383 -23.41 2.31 -14.18
CA PRO A 383 -22.65 2.32 -12.94
C PRO A 383 -21.16 2.06 -13.22
N TYR A 384 -20.31 2.32 -12.21
CA TYR A 384 -18.91 1.94 -12.24
C TYR A 384 -18.56 1.11 -11.00
N THR A 385 -17.65 0.15 -11.18
CA THR A 385 -17.07 -0.60 -10.06
C THR A 385 -15.91 0.20 -9.45
N PRO A 386 -15.98 0.57 -8.16
CA PRO A 386 -14.90 1.32 -7.52
C PRO A 386 -13.68 0.44 -7.24
N HIS A 387 -12.51 0.87 -7.70
CA HIS A 387 -11.23 0.23 -7.38
C HIS A 387 -10.41 1.10 -6.43
N ASP A 388 -10.11 0.61 -5.23
CA ASP A 388 -9.25 1.29 -4.27
C ASP A 388 -7.82 1.42 -4.83
N LEU A 389 -7.51 2.62 -5.29
CA LEU A 389 -6.22 2.94 -5.85
C LEU A 389 -5.17 3.26 -4.79
N VAL A 390 -5.53 3.66 -3.56
CA VAL A 390 -4.53 3.88 -2.50
C VAL A 390 -3.78 2.58 -2.24
N ARG A 391 -4.52 1.48 -2.11
CA ARG A 391 -3.98 0.15 -1.82
C ARG A 391 -3.26 -0.49 -2.99
N SER A 392 -3.83 -0.38 -4.19
CA SER A 392 -3.31 -1.06 -5.38
C SER A 392 -2.25 -0.24 -6.13
N ALA A 393 -2.31 1.09 -6.05
CA ALA A 393 -1.50 1.97 -6.88
C ALA A 393 -1.10 3.30 -6.21
N GLY A 394 -1.34 3.50 -4.91
CA GLY A 394 -1.06 4.77 -4.22
C GLY A 394 0.43 5.14 -4.23
N SER A 395 1.28 4.14 -4.43
CA SER A 395 2.72 4.29 -4.60
C SER A 395 3.17 4.81 -5.97
N LEU A 396 2.25 4.92 -6.94
CA LEU A 396 2.57 5.47 -8.26
C LEU A 396 3.15 6.89 -8.11
N PRO A 397 4.25 7.20 -8.81
CA PRO A 397 4.88 8.51 -8.73
C PRO A 397 3.94 9.62 -9.22
N TYR A 398 3.85 10.72 -8.46
CA TYR A 398 3.16 11.94 -8.86
C TYR A 398 4.16 13.03 -9.23
N GLU A 399 5.06 13.43 -8.33
CA GLU A 399 6.03 14.50 -8.59
C GLU A 399 7.36 14.33 -7.85
N VAL A 400 8.41 15.03 -8.28
CA VAL A 400 9.68 15.05 -7.53
C VAL A 400 9.50 15.80 -6.22
N ALA A 401 9.86 15.17 -5.10
CA ALA A 401 9.86 15.82 -3.79
C ALA A 401 11.13 16.68 -3.65
N PHE A 402 11.13 17.85 -4.30
CA PHE A 402 12.31 18.68 -4.54
C PHE A 402 13.08 19.05 -3.26
N TYR A 403 12.38 19.28 -2.15
CA TYR A 403 13.02 19.64 -0.88
C TYR A 403 13.68 18.43 -0.22
N ALA A 404 13.01 17.28 -0.19
CA ALA A 404 13.60 16.03 0.28
C ALA A 404 14.84 15.65 -0.57
N ALA A 405 14.75 15.82 -1.90
CA ALA A 405 15.89 15.67 -2.79
C ALA A 405 16.99 16.70 -2.48
N GLY A 406 16.62 17.91 -2.10
CA GLY A 406 17.49 19.00 -1.65
C GLY A 406 18.36 18.63 -0.44
N ASP A 407 17.76 18.01 0.58
CA ASP A 407 18.42 17.63 1.83
C ASP A 407 19.42 16.48 1.68
N LEU A 408 19.18 15.60 0.70
CA LEU A 408 20.10 14.50 0.38
C LEU A 408 21.35 14.98 -0.39
N LYS A 409 21.30 16.17 -1.00
CA LYS A 409 22.42 16.73 -1.77
C LYS A 409 23.48 17.32 -0.85
N LYS A 410 24.74 17.01 -1.12
CA LYS A 410 25.88 17.64 -0.43
C LYS A 410 26.42 18.81 -1.24
N TRP A 411 25.96 20.01 -0.90
CA TRP A 411 26.37 21.25 -1.53
C TRP A 411 27.81 21.65 -1.13
N GLY A 412 28.62 22.01 -2.12
CA GLY A 412 29.97 22.52 -1.92
C GLY A 412 29.99 24.02 -1.60
N ALA A 413 31.16 24.53 -1.22
CA ALA A 413 31.36 25.95 -0.90
C ALA A 413 31.13 26.89 -2.10
N SER A 414 31.11 26.35 -3.32
CA SER A 414 30.76 27.06 -4.54
C SER A 414 29.26 27.32 -4.73
N GLY A 415 28.40 26.77 -3.88
CA GLY A 415 26.94 26.79 -4.07
C GLY A 415 26.43 25.76 -5.07
N TYR A 416 27.29 24.83 -5.50
CA TYR A 416 26.99 23.71 -6.38
C TYR A 416 27.57 22.42 -5.80
N ILE A 417 27.19 21.28 -6.36
CA ILE A 417 27.75 19.99 -5.95
C ILE A 417 29.20 19.89 -6.45
N GLU A 418 30.09 19.46 -5.56
CA GLU A 418 31.51 19.25 -5.83
C GLU A 418 31.83 17.76 -5.71
N GLY A 419 31.92 17.06 -6.85
CA GLY A 419 32.14 15.62 -6.93
C GLY A 419 30.83 14.86 -7.14
N ILE A 420 30.84 13.83 -7.97
CA ILE A 420 29.62 13.06 -8.29
C ILE A 420 29.15 12.20 -7.11
N GLU A 421 30.07 11.82 -6.22
CA GLU A 421 29.81 11.11 -4.96
C GLU A 421 28.98 11.90 -3.94
N ASN A 422 28.75 13.19 -4.21
CA ASN A 422 27.96 14.10 -3.39
C ASN A 422 26.55 14.35 -3.96
N VAL A 423 26.23 13.72 -5.11
CA VAL A 423 24.87 13.61 -5.64
C VAL A 423 24.15 12.49 -4.90
N GLN A 424 22.87 12.70 -4.60
CA GLN A 424 22.01 11.72 -3.95
C GLN A 424 21.83 10.48 -4.83
N THR A 425 21.96 9.28 -4.25
CA THR A 425 21.82 7.99 -4.96
C THR A 425 20.37 7.52 -5.11
N VAL A 426 19.43 8.29 -4.55
CA VAL A 426 17.99 8.05 -4.63
C VAL A 426 17.28 9.31 -5.10
N LEU A 427 16.17 9.18 -5.81
CA LEU A 427 15.29 10.28 -6.19
C LEU A 427 14.03 10.23 -5.31
N PRO A 428 13.85 11.18 -4.38
CA PRO A 428 12.61 11.35 -3.65
C PRO A 428 11.46 11.81 -4.56
N PHE A 429 10.28 11.25 -4.37
CA PHE A 429 9.07 11.62 -5.11
C PHE A 429 7.83 11.52 -4.21
N THR A 430 6.84 12.36 -4.45
CA THR A 430 5.50 12.23 -3.85
C THR A 430 4.71 11.23 -4.67
N GLY A 431 4.06 10.25 -4.04
CA GLY A 431 3.13 9.36 -4.73
C GLY A 431 1.77 10.01 -4.96
N ILE A 432 0.91 9.36 -5.74
CA ILE A 432 -0.46 9.85 -5.98
C ILE A 432 -1.29 9.91 -4.70
N ASP A 433 -0.96 9.13 -3.67
CA ASP A 433 -1.57 9.20 -2.34
C ASP A 433 -1.01 10.32 -1.44
N GLY A 434 -0.10 11.16 -1.94
CA GLY A 434 0.50 12.28 -1.20
C GLY A 434 1.71 11.89 -0.33
N ARG A 435 2.03 10.60 -0.17
CA ARG A 435 3.18 10.19 0.66
C ARG A 435 4.50 10.35 -0.09
N THR A 436 5.52 10.88 0.58
CA THR A 436 6.88 10.98 0.02
C THR A 436 7.58 9.62 0.08
N ARG A 437 8.17 9.24 -1.04
CA ARG A 437 8.86 7.98 -1.32
C ARG A 437 10.21 8.27 -1.96
N SER A 438 10.98 7.23 -2.27
CA SER A 438 12.19 7.36 -3.07
C SER A 438 12.28 6.22 -4.08
N THR A 439 13.13 6.38 -5.09
CA THR A 439 13.54 5.30 -6.00
C THR A 439 15.05 5.40 -6.25
N VAL A 440 15.68 4.33 -6.74
CA VAL A 440 17.09 4.37 -7.12
C VAL A 440 17.28 5.41 -8.21
N ALA A 441 18.19 6.35 -8.01
CA ALA A 441 18.48 7.37 -9.01
C ALA A 441 19.48 6.84 -10.03
N TYR A 442 19.35 7.29 -11.28
CA TYR A 442 20.35 7.09 -12.32
C TYR A 442 20.56 8.35 -13.13
N ILE A 443 21.72 8.49 -13.75
CA ILE A 443 22.06 9.56 -14.67
C ILE A 443 21.98 9.03 -16.10
N ASP A 444 21.20 9.71 -16.93
CA ASP A 444 21.19 9.52 -18.39
C ASP A 444 22.37 10.26 -19.04
N ASP A 445 23.42 9.54 -19.39
CA ASP A 445 24.64 10.16 -19.91
C ASP A 445 24.45 10.83 -21.29
N THR A 446 23.36 10.52 -22.01
CA THR A 446 23.04 11.12 -23.30
C THR A 446 22.51 12.55 -23.18
N GLY A 447 21.93 12.90 -22.02
CA GLY A 447 21.33 14.20 -21.74
C GLY A 447 22.21 15.20 -20.98
N ILE A 448 23.50 14.90 -20.76
CA ILE A 448 24.40 15.78 -20.00
C ILE A 448 24.65 17.08 -20.75
N LEU A 449 24.34 18.21 -20.10
CA LEU A 449 24.55 19.53 -20.68
C LEU A 449 25.87 20.15 -20.23
N ASP A 450 26.61 20.71 -21.19
CA ASP A 450 27.76 21.58 -20.92
C ASP A 450 27.24 23.00 -20.62
N TYR A 451 27.38 23.46 -19.38
CA TYR A 451 26.95 24.80 -18.98
C TYR A 451 28.05 25.55 -18.20
N GLY A 452 28.86 26.33 -18.91
CA GLY A 452 29.87 27.20 -18.28
C GLY A 452 30.93 26.40 -17.50
N ASP A 453 30.98 26.59 -16.18
CA ASP A 453 31.92 25.92 -15.27
C ASP A 453 31.34 24.66 -14.60
N ARG A 454 30.15 24.21 -15.04
CA ARG A 454 29.45 23.03 -14.53
C ARG A 454 28.94 22.11 -15.66
N TRP A 455 28.75 20.86 -15.28
CA TRP A 455 27.90 19.92 -16.00
C TRP A 455 26.52 19.98 -15.38
N ILE A 456 25.47 19.92 -16.21
CA ILE A 456 24.12 19.70 -15.72
C ILE A 456 23.78 18.25 -16.04
N PHE A 457 23.72 17.44 -14.99
CA PHE A 457 23.43 16.01 -15.09
C PHE A 457 21.91 15.79 -15.05
N PRO A 458 21.37 15.01 -15.99
CA PRO A 458 19.98 14.58 -15.96
C PRO A 458 19.80 13.41 -14.99
N LEU A 459 19.39 13.70 -13.75
CA LEU A 459 19.10 12.67 -12.76
C LEU A 459 17.66 12.20 -12.94
N ARG A 460 17.46 10.89 -13.00
CA ARG A 460 16.16 10.26 -13.20
C ARG A 460 15.88 9.22 -12.12
N GLY A 461 14.62 9.02 -11.82
CA GLY A 461 14.17 7.92 -10.97
C GLY A 461 14.05 6.64 -11.78
N ARG A 462 14.58 5.54 -11.27
CA ARG A 462 14.37 4.23 -11.88
C ARG A 462 12.90 3.85 -11.72
N GLY A 463 12.31 3.35 -12.81
CA GLY A 463 10.88 3.05 -12.88
C GLY A 463 9.98 4.29 -12.89
N THR A 464 10.50 5.50 -13.03
CA THR A 464 9.65 6.69 -13.15
C THR A 464 10.00 7.47 -14.41
N GLN A 465 9.06 8.27 -14.86
CA GLN A 465 9.32 9.34 -15.82
C GLN A 465 9.86 10.60 -15.14
N LEU A 466 9.93 10.63 -13.80
CA LEU A 466 10.40 11.78 -13.01
C LEU A 466 11.92 11.98 -13.07
N GLY A 467 12.34 13.24 -12.98
CA GLY A 467 13.75 13.59 -12.90
C GLY A 467 14.01 15.05 -12.52
N GLU A 468 15.28 15.38 -12.35
CA GLU A 468 15.73 16.74 -12.09
C GLU A 468 17.14 17.02 -12.64
N TRP A 469 17.43 18.31 -12.82
CA TRP A 469 18.74 18.77 -13.26
C TRP A 469 19.69 18.92 -12.08
N ILE A 470 20.82 18.22 -12.11
CA ILE A 470 21.83 18.26 -11.05
C ILE A 470 23.09 19.02 -11.53
N PRO A 471 23.35 20.22 -11.01
CA PRO A 471 24.54 20.98 -11.35
C PRO A 471 25.77 20.50 -10.56
N VAL A 472 26.76 19.94 -11.26
CA VAL A 472 28.04 19.49 -10.68
C VAL A 472 29.21 20.24 -11.31
N THR A 473 30.14 20.72 -10.49
CA THR A 473 31.26 21.54 -10.96
C THR A 473 32.26 20.74 -11.83
N LYS A 474 32.67 21.29 -12.98
CA LYS A 474 33.67 20.64 -13.87
C LYS A 474 35.03 20.45 -13.22
N ARG A 475 35.34 21.28 -12.22
CA ARG A 475 36.61 21.23 -11.47
C ARG A 475 36.75 19.93 -10.67
N SER A 476 35.65 19.49 -10.06
CA SER A 476 35.60 18.25 -9.28
C SER A 476 35.29 17.04 -10.18
N THR A 477 34.59 17.27 -11.29
CA THR A 477 34.10 16.24 -12.20
C THR A 477 34.52 16.54 -13.65
N PRO A 478 35.80 16.33 -14.02
CA PRO A 478 36.31 16.71 -15.34
C PRO A 478 35.82 15.80 -16.48
N ASP A 479 35.49 14.55 -16.18
CA ASP A 479 34.93 13.57 -17.12
C ASP A 479 33.49 13.24 -16.69
N PRO A 480 32.47 13.87 -17.30
CA PRO A 480 31.10 13.72 -16.85
C PRO A 480 30.52 12.33 -17.16
N VAL A 481 30.93 11.70 -18.27
CA VAL A 481 30.42 10.37 -18.66
C VAL A 481 30.96 9.30 -17.72
N ALA A 482 32.27 9.34 -17.41
CA ALA A 482 32.84 8.41 -16.44
C ALA A 482 32.23 8.61 -15.03
N ALA A 483 31.95 9.85 -14.65
CA ALA A 483 31.30 10.18 -13.40
C ALA A 483 29.86 9.66 -13.33
N ALA A 484 29.07 9.80 -14.41
CA ALA A 484 27.72 9.23 -14.51
C ALA A 484 27.76 7.71 -14.33
N ALA A 485 28.69 7.02 -14.98
CA ALA A 485 28.85 5.57 -14.83
C ALA A 485 29.24 5.16 -13.39
N GLN A 486 30.13 5.92 -12.75
CA GLN A 486 30.50 5.71 -11.35
C GLN A 486 29.30 5.89 -10.42
N PHE A 487 28.52 6.94 -10.62
CA PHE A 487 27.32 7.22 -9.86
C PHE A 487 26.29 6.11 -10.00
N ASN A 488 25.95 5.71 -11.23
CA ASN A 488 24.97 4.66 -11.49
C ASN A 488 25.35 3.33 -10.80
N ALA A 489 26.64 2.96 -10.81
CA ALA A 489 27.12 1.78 -10.12
C ALA A 489 27.06 1.90 -8.58
N ALA A 490 27.29 3.10 -8.04
CA ALA A 490 27.21 3.34 -6.59
C ALA A 490 25.75 3.36 -6.10
N ALA A 491 24.84 3.95 -6.87
CA ALA A 491 23.41 3.97 -6.56
C ALA A 491 22.82 2.57 -6.57
N GLU A 492 23.20 1.74 -7.54
CA GLU A 492 22.78 0.34 -7.61
C GLU A 492 23.34 -0.50 -6.45
N ALA A 493 24.60 -0.29 -6.04
CA ALA A 493 25.19 -1.01 -4.92
C ALA A 493 24.64 -0.59 -3.54
N ALA A 494 24.02 0.59 -3.45
CA ALA A 494 23.39 1.10 -2.23
C ALA A 494 21.89 0.77 -2.16
N ALA A 495 21.33 0.13 -3.19
CA ALA A 495 19.96 -0.32 -3.19
C ALA A 495 19.78 -1.47 -2.17
N PRO A 496 18.81 -1.39 -1.25
CA PRO A 496 18.56 -2.39 -0.20
C PRO A 496 17.88 -3.68 -0.71
N ASP A 497 17.93 -4.74 0.10
CA ASP A 497 17.45 -6.09 -0.23
C ASP A 497 15.96 -6.33 0.12
N THR A 498 15.03 -5.89 -0.74
CA THR A 498 13.59 -5.75 -0.43
C THR A 498 12.69 -6.67 -1.28
N GLY A 499 12.28 -7.83 -0.75
CA GLY A 499 11.77 -8.95 -1.55
C GLY A 499 10.30 -9.00 -1.98
N LEU A 500 9.41 -8.06 -1.63
CA LEU A 500 8.00 -8.14 -2.07
C LEU A 500 7.76 -7.39 -3.41
N PRO A 501 7.04 -7.98 -4.39
CA PRO A 501 6.66 -7.27 -5.60
C PRO A 501 5.67 -6.13 -5.28
N ARG A 502 5.84 -4.97 -5.91
CA ARG A 502 5.06 -3.73 -5.62
C ARG A 502 3.84 -3.50 -6.50
N PHE A 503 3.72 -4.24 -7.59
CA PHE A 503 2.56 -4.25 -8.46
C PHE A 503 2.26 -5.70 -8.80
N GLU A 504 1.06 -6.16 -8.47
CA GLU A 504 0.54 -7.42 -9.00
C GLU A 504 -0.27 -7.07 -10.25
N ALA A 505 0.38 -7.11 -11.41
CA ALA A 505 -0.26 -6.84 -12.69
C ALA A 505 -1.18 -7.98 -13.08
N TYR A 506 -2.38 -7.68 -13.58
CA TYR A 506 -3.38 -8.70 -13.86
C TYR A 506 -4.15 -8.41 -15.16
N ALA A 507 -3.62 -8.95 -16.25
CA ALA A 507 -4.45 -9.25 -17.41
C ALA A 507 -5.34 -10.47 -17.08
N PRO A 508 -6.65 -10.43 -17.35
CA PRO A 508 -7.54 -11.56 -17.12
C PRO A 508 -7.17 -12.73 -18.06
N PRO A 509 -7.31 -13.99 -17.62
CA PRO A 509 -6.97 -15.17 -18.43
C PRO A 509 -7.98 -15.41 -19.57
N GLU A 510 -7.57 -16.04 -20.67
CA GLU A 510 -8.44 -16.44 -21.81
C GLU A 510 -9.52 -17.51 -21.49
N ASN A 511 -9.64 -17.99 -20.24
CA ASN A 511 -10.64 -18.99 -19.85
C ASN A 511 -11.43 -18.51 -18.63
N VAL A 512 -12.50 -17.77 -18.90
CA VAL A 512 -13.38 -17.09 -17.94
C VAL A 512 -14.74 -17.78 -17.74
N ASP A 513 -14.97 -18.90 -18.44
CA ASP A 513 -16.28 -19.57 -18.51
C ASP A 513 -16.50 -20.68 -17.45
N ASP A 514 -15.62 -20.84 -16.46
CA ASP A 514 -15.80 -21.84 -15.39
C ASP A 514 -16.90 -21.35 -14.42
N GLU A 515 -17.98 -22.15 -14.27
CA GLU A 515 -19.07 -21.89 -13.31
C GLU A 515 -18.52 -21.64 -11.89
N PRO A 516 -18.90 -20.54 -11.21
CA PRO A 516 -18.47 -20.24 -9.84
C PRO A 516 -18.82 -21.37 -8.86
N LEU A 517 -17.88 -21.71 -7.98
CA LEU A 517 -18.08 -22.72 -6.94
C LEU A 517 -18.37 -22.05 -5.59
N ALA A 518 -19.55 -22.30 -5.04
CA ALA A 518 -19.97 -21.85 -3.70
C ALA A 518 -19.53 -22.79 -2.55
N GLU A 519 -19.22 -24.05 -2.85
CA GLU A 519 -18.75 -25.00 -1.84
C GLU A 519 -17.24 -25.22 -1.97
N ALA A 520 -16.51 -24.84 -0.92
CA ALA A 520 -15.07 -25.03 -0.84
C ALA A 520 -14.70 -26.53 -0.86
N PRO A 521 -13.84 -26.97 -1.81
CA PRO A 521 -13.37 -28.36 -1.82
C PRO A 521 -12.67 -28.74 -0.50
N PRO A 522 -12.83 -29.98 -0.01
CA PRO A 522 -12.17 -30.40 1.22
C PRO A 522 -10.64 -30.37 1.06
N THR A 523 -9.94 -29.98 2.12
CA THR A 523 -8.48 -29.90 2.17
C THR A 523 -7.89 -30.72 3.32
N ASP A 524 -6.74 -31.36 3.06
CA ASP A 524 -5.93 -32.05 4.08
C ASP A 524 -4.97 -31.09 4.81
N TYR A 525 -4.92 -29.83 4.38
CA TYR A 525 -4.03 -28.79 4.91
C TYR A 525 -4.79 -27.86 5.85
N PRO A 526 -4.11 -27.31 6.87
CA PRO A 526 -4.74 -26.35 7.76
C PRO A 526 -5.12 -25.07 7.00
N VAL A 527 -6.20 -24.44 7.44
CA VAL A 527 -6.78 -23.23 6.88
C VAL A 527 -6.77 -22.14 7.95
N TYR A 528 -6.18 -21.00 7.63
CA TYR A 528 -6.01 -19.84 8.50
C TYR A 528 -6.72 -18.63 7.94
N GLY A 529 -7.16 -17.75 8.83
CA GLY A 529 -7.86 -16.51 8.50
C GLY A 529 -8.53 -15.92 9.73
N SER A 530 -8.65 -14.60 9.75
CA SER A 530 -9.23 -13.78 10.80
C SER A 530 -10.75 -13.88 10.81
N THR A 531 -11.36 -14.01 9.63
CA THR A 531 -12.79 -14.18 9.44
C THR A 531 -13.13 -15.54 8.83
N ASP A 532 -14.41 -15.91 8.87
CA ASP A 532 -14.89 -17.11 8.19
C ASP A 532 -14.86 -16.94 6.65
N PHE A 533 -14.99 -15.71 6.15
CA PHE A 533 -14.81 -15.40 4.73
C PHE A 533 -13.36 -15.63 4.27
N THR A 534 -12.37 -15.14 5.03
CA THR A 534 -10.95 -15.39 4.74
C THR A 534 -10.66 -16.89 4.71
N LYS A 535 -11.18 -17.66 5.68
CA LYS A 535 -10.97 -19.12 5.73
C LYS A 535 -11.64 -19.82 4.54
N TYR A 536 -12.83 -19.36 4.14
CA TYR A 536 -13.53 -19.85 2.96
C TYR A 536 -12.66 -19.65 1.69
N LEU A 537 -12.17 -18.43 1.47
CA LEU A 537 -11.28 -18.11 0.34
C LEU A 537 -9.97 -18.91 0.40
N ALA A 538 -9.36 -19.00 1.57
CA ALA A 538 -8.13 -19.77 1.78
C ALA A 538 -8.32 -21.24 1.42
N GLN A 539 -9.44 -21.85 1.80
CA GLN A 539 -9.74 -23.23 1.46
C GLN A 539 -9.91 -23.41 -0.07
N HIS A 540 -10.61 -22.49 -0.73
CA HIS A 540 -10.71 -22.49 -2.20
C HIS A 540 -9.37 -22.33 -2.89
N MET A 541 -8.50 -21.44 -2.39
CA MET A 541 -7.17 -21.18 -2.93
C MET A 541 -6.20 -22.34 -2.73
N ILE A 542 -6.25 -23.01 -1.57
CA ILE A 542 -5.51 -24.26 -1.31
C ILE A 542 -5.95 -25.34 -2.31
N ALA A 543 -7.25 -25.41 -2.63
CA ALA A 543 -7.80 -26.33 -3.62
C ALA A 543 -7.55 -25.91 -5.08
N GLN A 544 -6.95 -24.73 -5.32
CA GLN A 544 -6.72 -24.14 -6.64
C GLN A 544 -8.02 -23.91 -7.43
N THR A 545 -9.09 -23.51 -6.74
CA THR A 545 -10.36 -23.12 -7.36
C THR A 545 -10.16 -21.84 -8.15
N LYS A 546 -10.64 -21.81 -9.40
CA LYS A 546 -10.45 -20.67 -10.29
C LYS A 546 -11.58 -19.66 -10.25
N SER A 547 -12.81 -20.11 -10.07
CA SER A 547 -14.01 -19.27 -10.03
C SER A 547 -14.74 -19.60 -8.74
N ILE A 548 -14.80 -18.63 -7.83
CA ILE A 548 -15.32 -18.79 -6.46
C ILE A 548 -16.55 -17.90 -6.33
N ASP A 549 -17.70 -18.50 -6.00
CA ASP A 549 -18.90 -17.75 -5.65
C ASP A 549 -18.71 -17.17 -4.25
N ILE A 550 -18.74 -15.85 -4.13
CA ILE A 550 -18.58 -15.12 -2.87
C ILE A 550 -19.86 -14.35 -2.48
N SER A 551 -20.96 -14.49 -3.24
CA SER A 551 -22.23 -13.77 -3.03
C SER A 551 -22.71 -13.83 -1.58
N GLU A 552 -22.71 -15.02 -0.96
CA GLU A 552 -23.10 -15.21 0.45
C GLU A 552 -22.32 -14.32 1.43
N TYR A 553 -21.06 -13.99 1.09
CA TYR A 553 -20.15 -13.22 1.92
C TYR A 553 -20.16 -11.73 1.59
N VAL A 554 -20.46 -11.32 0.36
CA VAL A 554 -20.41 -9.91 -0.09
C VAL A 554 -21.77 -9.21 -0.08
N ASP A 555 -22.89 -9.95 -0.19
CA ASP A 555 -24.26 -9.41 -0.11
C ASP A 555 -24.65 -8.93 1.30
N GLN A 556 -23.75 -9.04 2.27
CA GLN A 556 -24.02 -8.71 3.67
C GLN A 556 -23.40 -7.35 4.04
N PRO A 557 -24.20 -6.42 4.55
CA PRO A 557 -23.67 -5.15 5.04
C PRO A 557 -22.62 -5.35 6.16
N GLY A 558 -21.44 -4.75 5.97
CA GLY A 558 -20.28 -4.91 6.85
C GLY A 558 -19.33 -6.05 6.45
N ALA A 559 -19.52 -6.68 5.29
CA ALA A 559 -18.59 -7.67 4.74
C ALA A 559 -17.17 -7.09 4.56
N PRO A 560 -16.11 -7.87 4.83
CA PRO A 560 -14.75 -7.50 4.45
C PRO A 560 -14.63 -7.30 2.93
N ASP A 561 -13.79 -6.36 2.51
CA ASP A 561 -13.45 -6.21 1.10
C ASP A 561 -12.93 -7.55 0.53
N PRO A 562 -13.45 -8.02 -0.62
CA PRO A 562 -13.05 -9.32 -1.17
C PRO A 562 -11.58 -9.44 -1.50
N TYR A 563 -10.93 -8.35 -1.96
CA TYR A 563 -9.50 -8.37 -2.25
C TYR A 563 -8.68 -8.44 -0.96
N ASP A 564 -9.07 -7.69 0.06
CA ASP A 564 -8.45 -7.73 1.38
C ASP A 564 -8.54 -9.14 2.01
N ALA A 565 -9.74 -9.74 2.00
CA ALA A 565 -9.94 -11.11 2.46
C ALA A 565 -9.14 -12.15 1.64
N ALA A 566 -9.04 -11.96 0.32
CA ALA A 566 -8.28 -12.82 -0.57
C ALA A 566 -6.76 -12.68 -0.37
N MET A 567 -6.27 -11.46 -0.12
CA MET A 567 -4.87 -11.19 0.20
C MET A 567 -4.50 -11.78 1.56
N GLU A 568 -5.32 -11.60 2.60
CA GLU A 568 -5.12 -12.27 3.88
C GLU A 568 -5.11 -13.80 3.69
N ALA A 569 -6.09 -14.34 2.96
CA ALA A 569 -6.17 -15.77 2.68
C ALA A 569 -4.87 -16.29 2.04
N ARG A 570 -4.25 -15.52 1.15
CA ARG A 570 -2.95 -15.86 0.58
C ARG A 570 -1.80 -15.72 1.58
N TYR A 571 -1.70 -14.60 2.29
CA TYR A 571 -0.57 -14.31 3.20
C TYR A 571 -0.54 -15.24 4.43
N GLN A 572 -1.71 -15.60 4.96
CA GLN A 572 -1.78 -16.40 6.20
C GLN A 572 -1.73 -17.91 5.94
N ASN A 573 -1.79 -18.36 4.68
CA ASN A 573 -1.86 -19.77 4.34
C ASN A 573 -0.65 -20.23 3.50
N PRO A 574 0.37 -20.83 4.13
CA PRO A 574 1.59 -21.28 3.42
C PRO A 574 1.37 -22.43 2.42
N TYR A 575 0.15 -22.99 2.36
CA TYR A 575 -0.27 -24.01 1.40
C TYR A 575 -1.04 -23.43 0.20
N VAL A 576 -1.31 -22.12 0.18
CA VAL A 576 -1.76 -21.40 -1.02
C VAL A 576 -0.54 -21.14 -1.88
N PHE A 577 -0.54 -21.69 -3.09
CA PHE A 577 0.58 -21.56 -4.02
C PHE A 577 0.19 -20.76 -5.24
N ASN A 578 1.11 -19.90 -5.67
CA ASN A 578 1.21 -19.41 -7.04
C ASN A 578 -0.04 -18.72 -7.57
N VAL A 579 -0.80 -18.07 -6.69
CA VAL A 579 -1.85 -17.12 -7.09
C VAL A 579 -1.21 -16.07 -8.00
N ASN A 580 -1.76 -15.95 -9.20
CA ASN A 580 -1.25 -15.16 -10.32
C ASN A 580 -2.34 -14.27 -10.93
N TYR A 581 -3.54 -14.22 -10.33
CA TYR A 581 -4.58 -13.26 -10.65
C TYR A 581 -5.63 -13.37 -9.57
N MET A 582 -6.16 -12.23 -9.14
CA MET A 582 -7.41 -12.12 -8.41
C MET A 582 -8.20 -10.97 -9.04
N GLY A 583 -9.48 -11.20 -9.30
CA GLY A 583 -10.37 -10.21 -9.89
C GLY A 583 -11.81 -10.55 -9.58
N LEU A 584 -12.62 -9.52 -9.39
CA LEU A 584 -14.06 -9.65 -9.19
C LEU A 584 -14.79 -9.72 -10.53
N ARG A 585 -15.93 -10.40 -10.55
CA ARG A 585 -16.85 -10.53 -11.69
C ARG A 585 -18.29 -10.57 -11.22
N ASP A 586 -19.19 -10.51 -12.19
CA ASP A 586 -20.63 -10.68 -11.98
C ASP A 586 -21.16 -9.67 -10.94
N GLY A 587 -20.75 -8.41 -11.06
CA GLY A 587 -21.13 -7.36 -10.10
C GLY A 587 -20.49 -7.49 -8.71
N GLY A 588 -19.43 -8.30 -8.57
CA GLY A 588 -18.74 -8.51 -7.28
C GLY A 588 -19.06 -9.85 -6.62
N ASP A 589 -20.00 -10.63 -7.16
CA ASP A 589 -20.43 -11.91 -6.59
C ASP A 589 -19.46 -13.07 -6.83
N THR A 590 -18.54 -12.92 -7.78
CA THR A 590 -17.58 -13.97 -8.14
C THR A 590 -16.14 -13.46 -7.96
N LEU A 591 -15.32 -14.20 -7.21
CA LEU A 591 -13.85 -14.02 -7.20
C LEU A 591 -13.21 -14.98 -8.20
N LEU A 592 -12.65 -14.44 -9.29
CA LEU A 592 -11.76 -15.17 -10.17
C LEU A 592 -10.36 -15.21 -9.56
N VAL A 593 -9.78 -16.41 -9.47
CA VAL A 593 -8.38 -16.64 -9.08
C VAL A 593 -7.66 -17.41 -10.19
N THR A 594 -6.45 -16.99 -10.57
CA THR A 594 -5.59 -17.81 -11.44
C THR A 594 -4.33 -18.27 -10.75
N TYR A 595 -3.73 -19.33 -11.27
CA TYR A 595 -2.55 -19.93 -10.72
C TYR A 595 -1.49 -20.14 -11.79
N SER A 596 -0.24 -19.79 -11.49
CA SER A 596 0.87 -19.85 -12.45
C SER A 596 1.47 -21.25 -12.63
N ILE A 597 1.05 -22.24 -11.84
CA ILE A 597 1.51 -23.63 -11.94
C ILE A 597 0.34 -24.63 -12.03
N PRO A 598 0.53 -25.78 -12.69
CA PRO A 598 -0.51 -26.80 -12.81
C PRO A 598 -0.94 -27.37 -11.44
N THR A 599 -2.24 -27.60 -11.25
CA THR A 599 -2.82 -28.11 -10.00
C THR A 599 -2.18 -29.41 -9.47
N GLU A 600 -1.77 -30.33 -10.36
CA GLU A 600 -1.10 -31.57 -9.94
C GLU A 600 0.32 -31.34 -9.37
N GLU A 601 1.01 -30.31 -9.87
CA GLU A 601 2.30 -29.89 -9.33
C GLU A 601 2.12 -29.22 -7.96
N VAL A 602 1.09 -28.38 -7.80
CA VAL A 602 0.71 -27.78 -6.51
C VAL A 602 0.46 -28.85 -5.45
N LYS A 603 -0.33 -29.89 -5.78
CA LYS A 603 -0.59 -31.00 -4.84
C LYS A 603 0.70 -31.69 -4.38
N ALA A 604 1.66 -31.88 -5.30
CA ALA A 604 2.95 -32.45 -4.96
C ALA A 604 3.77 -31.50 -4.06
N LEU A 605 3.78 -30.19 -4.36
CA LEU A 605 4.44 -29.18 -3.54
C LEU A 605 3.84 -29.08 -2.13
N GLN A 606 2.51 -29.06 -2.00
CA GLN A 606 1.82 -29.02 -0.72
C GLN A 606 2.12 -30.27 0.12
N ALA A 607 2.12 -31.47 -0.49
CA ALA A 607 2.45 -32.72 0.21
C ALA A 607 3.92 -32.73 0.68
N ASN A 608 4.85 -32.29 -0.17
CA ASN A 608 6.27 -32.20 0.17
C ASN A 608 6.51 -31.15 1.27
N LEU A 609 5.86 -29.99 1.18
CA LEU A 609 5.92 -28.95 2.20
C LEU A 609 5.40 -29.47 3.54
N LYS A 610 4.22 -30.09 3.56
CA LYS A 610 3.61 -30.66 4.77
C LYS A 610 4.52 -31.70 5.42
N GLN A 611 5.06 -32.62 4.62
CA GLN A 611 6.01 -33.62 5.10
C GLN A 611 7.24 -32.94 5.73
N ARG A 612 7.80 -31.94 5.05
CA ARG A 612 8.99 -31.22 5.53
C ARG A 612 8.72 -30.47 6.84
N VAL A 613 7.58 -29.80 6.94
CA VAL A 613 7.14 -29.11 8.15
C VAL A 613 7.06 -30.09 9.32
N ASP A 614 6.39 -31.24 9.14
CA ASP A 614 6.27 -32.27 10.18
C ASP A 614 7.64 -32.81 10.62
N GLU A 615 8.53 -33.06 9.67
CA GLU A 615 9.90 -33.53 9.93
C GLU A 615 10.70 -32.52 10.77
N VAL A 616 10.61 -31.23 10.45
CA VAL A 616 11.35 -30.17 11.14
C VAL A 616 10.79 -29.95 12.53
N VAL A 617 9.48 -29.76 12.65
CA VAL A 617 8.79 -29.55 13.94
C VAL A 617 9.07 -30.71 14.88
N GLY A 618 8.95 -31.96 14.41
CA GLY A 618 9.24 -33.15 15.21
C GLY A 618 10.72 -33.33 15.58
N ALA A 619 11.65 -32.65 14.88
CA ALA A 619 13.07 -32.71 15.15
C ALA A 619 13.54 -31.63 16.15
N VAL A 620 12.92 -30.45 16.16
CA VAL A 620 13.42 -29.29 16.93
C VAL A 620 12.48 -28.80 18.02
N THR A 621 11.23 -29.28 18.05
CA THR A 621 10.26 -28.89 19.07
C THR A 621 9.74 -30.11 19.85
N SER A 622 9.14 -29.86 21.01
CA SER A 622 8.43 -30.87 21.80
C SER A 622 7.29 -30.24 22.61
N ASP A 623 6.35 -31.06 23.08
CA ASP A 623 5.15 -30.60 23.81
C ASP A 623 5.47 -29.94 25.17
N ASP A 624 6.64 -30.21 25.74
CA ASP A 624 7.12 -29.62 27.00
C ASP A 624 7.81 -28.25 26.84
N MET A 625 8.06 -27.82 25.59
CA MET A 625 8.60 -26.50 25.31
C MET A 625 7.54 -25.40 25.44
N THR A 626 7.95 -24.25 25.96
CA THR A 626 7.11 -23.04 25.92
C THR A 626 6.97 -22.52 24.49
N ALA A 627 6.00 -21.63 24.24
CA ALA A 627 5.87 -20.97 22.94
C ALA A 627 7.17 -20.24 22.55
N ALA A 628 7.80 -19.53 23.50
CA ALA A 628 9.07 -18.84 23.28
C ALA A 628 10.22 -19.80 22.91
N ASP A 629 10.31 -20.95 23.59
CA ASP A 629 11.33 -21.97 23.29
C ASP A 629 11.12 -22.56 21.88
N LYS A 630 9.87 -22.82 21.50
CA LYS A 630 9.52 -23.31 20.16
C LYS A 630 9.88 -22.28 19.09
N VAL A 631 9.50 -21.02 19.27
CA VAL A 631 9.83 -19.91 18.36
C VAL A 631 11.35 -19.80 18.17
N THR A 632 12.11 -19.84 19.25
CA THR A 632 13.57 -19.79 19.22
C THR A 632 14.16 -20.98 18.46
N ALA A 633 13.71 -22.21 18.75
CA ALA A 633 14.21 -23.42 18.10
C ALA A 633 13.91 -23.44 16.59
N LEU A 634 12.73 -22.96 16.19
CA LEU A 634 12.32 -22.86 14.78
C LEU A 634 13.10 -21.79 14.03
N ASN A 635 13.29 -20.61 14.63
CA ASN A 635 14.14 -19.54 14.08
C ASN A 635 15.59 -20.04 13.88
N ASP A 636 16.19 -20.64 14.91
CA ASP A 636 17.55 -21.17 14.87
C ASP A 636 17.71 -22.23 13.77
N TRP A 637 16.70 -23.09 13.61
CA TRP A 637 16.69 -24.10 12.56
C TRP A 637 16.62 -23.45 11.18
N LEU A 638 15.72 -22.50 10.95
CA LEU A 638 15.52 -21.88 9.64
C LEU A 638 16.77 -21.11 9.21
N VAL A 639 17.31 -20.25 10.08
CA VAL A 639 18.55 -19.47 9.85
C VAL A 639 19.77 -20.39 9.64
N SER A 640 19.76 -21.61 10.18
CA SER A 640 20.86 -22.56 9.97
C SER A 640 20.73 -23.41 8.70
N ASN A 641 19.58 -23.40 8.03
CA ASN A 641 19.26 -24.31 6.92
C ASN A 641 18.78 -23.58 5.64
N ALA A 642 18.68 -22.25 5.65
CA ALA A 642 18.37 -21.43 4.49
C ALA A 642 19.48 -20.40 4.23
N GLU A 643 19.58 -19.93 3.00
CA GLU A 643 20.38 -18.76 2.59
C GLU A 643 19.53 -17.84 1.71
N TYR A 644 19.65 -16.51 1.89
CA TYR A 644 18.91 -15.54 1.08
C TYR A 644 19.21 -15.69 -0.43
N ASP A 645 18.17 -15.71 -1.28
CA ASP A 645 18.32 -15.85 -2.73
C ASP A 645 18.51 -14.48 -3.41
N ASP A 646 19.70 -13.90 -3.25
CA ASP A 646 20.08 -12.61 -3.87
C ASP A 646 19.89 -12.61 -5.39
N ALA A 647 20.06 -13.78 -6.04
CA ALA A 647 19.98 -13.92 -7.48
C ALA A 647 18.53 -13.91 -7.97
N ALA A 648 17.64 -14.67 -7.33
CA ALA A 648 16.21 -14.57 -7.62
C ALA A 648 15.72 -13.16 -7.33
N PHE A 649 16.13 -12.58 -6.21
CA PHE A 649 15.74 -11.22 -5.84
C PHE A 649 16.16 -10.19 -6.91
N ALA A 650 17.42 -10.22 -7.35
CA ALA A 650 17.91 -9.36 -8.42
C ALA A 650 17.19 -9.60 -9.76
N GLU A 651 16.82 -10.85 -10.08
CA GLU A 651 16.04 -11.16 -11.28
C GLU A 651 14.61 -10.63 -11.21
N MET A 652 13.96 -10.71 -10.05
CA MET A 652 12.62 -10.13 -9.83
C MET A 652 12.67 -8.61 -9.91
N GLN A 653 13.64 -7.99 -9.24
CA GLN A 653 13.90 -6.56 -9.34
C GLN A 653 14.17 -6.13 -10.78
N ALA A 654 14.91 -6.94 -11.53
CA ALA A 654 15.09 -6.70 -12.95
C ALA A 654 13.74 -6.79 -13.67
N GLN A 655 12.96 -7.84 -13.50
CA GLN A 655 11.74 -8.06 -14.30
C GLN A 655 10.50 -7.31 -13.81
N GLN A 656 10.56 -6.67 -12.64
CA GLN A 656 9.41 -6.12 -11.92
C GLN A 656 8.29 -7.14 -11.69
N ALA A 657 8.63 -8.42 -11.73
CA ALA A 657 7.73 -9.54 -11.60
C ALA A 657 8.52 -10.76 -11.13
N ILE A 658 7.85 -11.68 -10.43
CA ILE A 658 8.47 -12.96 -10.05
C ILE A 658 8.88 -13.69 -11.34
N PRO A 659 10.19 -13.97 -11.54
CA PRO A 659 10.63 -14.62 -12.76
C PRO A 659 10.03 -16.02 -12.87
N VAL A 660 9.58 -16.38 -14.07
CA VAL A 660 9.03 -17.72 -14.34
C VAL A 660 10.08 -18.78 -13.97
N GLY A 661 9.70 -19.74 -13.12
CA GLY A 661 10.57 -20.79 -12.59
C GLY A 661 11.37 -20.40 -11.34
N ARG A 662 11.20 -19.19 -10.81
CA ARG A 662 11.79 -18.71 -9.54
C ARG A 662 10.75 -18.55 -8.43
N GLU A 663 9.50 -18.92 -8.66
CA GLU A 663 8.39 -18.80 -7.71
C GLU A 663 8.68 -19.39 -6.31
N PRO A 664 9.43 -20.51 -6.17
CA PRO A 664 9.80 -21.03 -4.85
C PRO A 664 10.51 -20.02 -3.94
N ALA A 665 11.24 -19.04 -4.50
CA ALA A 665 11.92 -18.03 -3.70
C ALA A 665 10.95 -17.08 -2.97
N TRP A 666 9.67 -17.06 -3.34
CA TRP A 666 8.61 -16.24 -2.71
C TRP A 666 7.57 -17.04 -1.92
N ASN A 667 7.73 -18.36 -1.78
CA ASN A 667 6.80 -19.19 -1.00
C ASN A 667 7.55 -20.11 -0.04
N ALA A 668 6.84 -20.79 0.87
CA ALA A 668 7.47 -21.60 1.93
C ALA A 668 8.42 -22.71 1.40
N THR A 669 8.29 -23.13 0.13
CA THR A 669 9.13 -24.22 -0.41
C THR A 669 10.56 -23.81 -0.69
N GLY A 670 10.83 -22.53 -0.97
CA GLY A 670 12.19 -22.02 -1.19
C GLY A 670 13.09 -22.35 -0.02
N THR A 671 12.82 -21.79 1.14
CA THR A 671 13.63 -22.04 2.35
C THR A 671 13.48 -23.47 2.88
N LEU A 672 12.27 -24.06 2.92
CA LEU A 672 12.08 -25.38 3.55
C LEU A 672 12.55 -26.57 2.71
N LEU A 673 12.37 -26.52 1.38
CA LEU A 673 12.71 -27.60 0.46
C LEU A 673 14.02 -27.34 -0.29
N LEU A 674 14.25 -26.11 -0.75
CA LEU A 674 15.43 -25.76 -1.56
C LEU A 674 16.58 -25.19 -0.73
N GLY A 675 16.30 -24.72 0.49
CA GLY A 675 17.27 -24.04 1.36
C GLY A 675 17.61 -22.63 0.87
N THR A 676 16.80 -22.02 0.02
CA THR A 676 17.04 -20.66 -0.47
C THR A 676 15.74 -19.93 -0.83
N GLY A 677 15.64 -18.65 -0.48
CA GLY A 677 14.48 -17.82 -0.79
C GLY A 677 14.68 -16.37 -0.35
N VAL A 678 13.71 -15.51 -0.65
CA VAL A 678 13.70 -14.12 -0.16
C VAL A 678 12.81 -13.98 1.07
N CYS A 679 12.65 -12.76 1.60
CA CYS A 679 11.93 -12.51 2.85
C CYS A 679 10.55 -13.16 2.94
N ALA A 680 9.78 -13.15 1.85
CA ALA A 680 8.50 -13.85 1.76
C ALA A 680 8.63 -15.36 2.01
N SER A 681 9.62 -16.03 1.40
CA SER A 681 9.84 -17.47 1.63
C SER A 681 10.24 -17.78 3.07
N TYR A 682 11.03 -16.91 3.71
CA TYR A 682 11.38 -17.02 5.12
C TYR A 682 10.14 -16.87 6.02
N SER A 683 9.31 -15.85 5.78
CA SER A 683 8.14 -15.59 6.60
C SER A 683 7.06 -16.67 6.44
N TYR A 684 6.82 -17.16 5.23
CA TYR A 684 5.88 -18.26 4.98
C TYR A 684 6.38 -19.59 5.58
N ALA A 685 7.67 -19.87 5.48
CA ALA A 685 8.25 -21.07 6.07
C ALA A 685 8.19 -21.06 7.59
N PHE A 686 8.55 -19.93 8.21
CA PHE A 686 8.44 -19.77 9.64
C PHE A 686 6.98 -19.86 10.11
N ASN A 687 6.05 -19.24 9.37
CA ASN A 687 4.61 -19.35 9.63
C ASN A 687 4.14 -20.82 9.62
N ALA A 688 4.50 -21.59 8.58
CA ALA A 688 4.15 -23.00 8.46
C ALA A 688 4.68 -23.84 9.62
N LEU A 689 5.93 -23.59 10.02
CA LEU A 689 6.60 -24.29 11.12
C LEU A 689 5.98 -23.95 12.48
N ALA A 690 5.78 -22.66 12.78
CA ALA A 690 5.26 -22.20 14.07
C ALA A 690 3.80 -22.65 14.28
N ASN A 691 2.96 -22.51 13.26
CA ASN A 691 1.58 -23.01 13.31
C ASN A 691 1.54 -24.54 13.53
N ALA A 692 2.38 -25.31 12.83
CA ALA A 692 2.45 -26.76 13.03
C ALA A 692 3.01 -27.16 14.42
N ALA A 693 3.84 -26.32 15.04
CA ALA A 693 4.33 -26.49 16.41
C ALA A 693 3.31 -26.05 17.49
N GLY A 694 2.13 -25.55 17.07
CA GLY A 694 1.08 -25.06 17.96
C GLY A 694 1.37 -23.68 18.55
N VAL A 695 2.15 -22.85 17.84
CA VAL A 695 2.35 -21.43 18.17
C VAL A 695 1.57 -20.61 17.15
N GLU A 696 0.62 -19.79 17.61
CA GLU A 696 -0.12 -18.90 16.74
C GLU A 696 0.82 -17.87 16.11
N THR A 697 0.70 -17.70 14.80
CA THR A 697 1.57 -16.83 14.02
C THR A 697 0.85 -16.27 12.81
N VAL A 698 1.21 -15.05 12.45
CA VAL A 698 0.78 -14.38 11.23
C VAL A 698 1.98 -13.98 10.40
N VAL A 699 1.84 -14.00 9.08
CA VAL A 699 2.77 -13.32 8.17
C VAL A 699 2.38 -11.85 8.13
N VAL A 700 3.37 -10.98 8.27
CA VAL A 700 3.19 -9.53 8.19
C VAL A 700 3.94 -9.04 6.97
N SER A 701 3.29 -8.21 6.16
CA SER A 701 3.94 -7.47 5.08
C SER A 701 3.98 -5.99 5.39
N GLY A 702 4.89 -5.29 4.72
CA GLY A 702 5.04 -3.87 4.87
C GLY A 702 6.31 -3.39 4.22
N ASP A 703 6.84 -2.27 4.68
CA ASP A 703 8.01 -1.65 4.07
C ASP A 703 9.05 -1.31 5.13
N VAL A 704 10.29 -1.73 4.88
CA VAL A 704 11.45 -1.31 5.66
C VAL A 704 11.89 0.06 5.16
N PHE A 705 12.14 1.00 6.07
CA PHE A 705 12.41 2.40 5.71
C PHE A 705 13.75 2.64 5.04
N SER A 706 14.72 1.77 5.29
CA SER A 706 15.98 1.77 4.56
C SER A 706 15.84 1.04 3.23
N GLY A 707 14.74 0.30 3.01
CA GLY A 707 14.69 -0.75 2.02
C GLY A 707 13.40 -1.53 1.88
N GLY A 708 12.42 -0.83 1.32
CA GLY A 708 11.34 -1.37 0.50
C GLY A 708 10.51 -2.50 1.06
N ALA A 709 9.71 -3.11 0.17
CA ALA A 709 8.67 -4.03 0.60
C ALA A 709 9.28 -5.33 1.15
N HIS A 710 8.82 -5.73 2.34
CA HIS A 710 9.42 -6.77 3.16
C HIS A 710 8.35 -7.58 3.88
N ALA A 711 8.67 -8.83 4.22
CA ALA A 711 7.79 -9.72 4.95
C ALA A 711 8.50 -10.32 6.18
N TRP A 712 7.77 -10.37 7.29
CA TRP A 712 8.21 -10.99 8.55
C TRP A 712 7.03 -11.69 9.22
N ASN A 713 7.16 -12.05 10.49
CA ASN A 713 6.09 -12.69 11.25
C ASN A 713 5.81 -11.96 12.55
N LYS A 714 4.58 -12.12 13.04
CA LYS A 714 4.26 -11.97 14.47
C LYS A 714 3.87 -13.32 15.04
N VAL A 715 4.18 -13.53 16.31
CA VAL A 715 3.89 -14.74 17.06
C VAL A 715 3.24 -14.40 18.40
N LEU A 716 2.26 -15.20 18.81
CA LEU A 716 1.63 -15.06 20.11
C LEU A 716 2.42 -15.85 21.16
N VAL A 717 3.06 -15.14 22.08
CA VAL A 717 3.86 -15.71 23.17
C VAL A 717 3.33 -15.18 24.48
N ASP A 718 2.93 -16.07 25.39
CA ASP A 718 2.39 -15.73 26.71
C ASP A 718 1.24 -14.69 26.66
N GLY A 719 0.41 -14.77 25.62
CA GLY A 719 -0.74 -13.87 25.41
C GLY A 719 -0.38 -12.51 24.83
N THR A 720 0.86 -12.33 24.35
CA THR A 720 1.36 -11.09 23.75
C THR A 720 1.88 -11.35 22.35
N TRP A 721 1.48 -10.52 21.38
CA TRP A 721 2.04 -10.56 20.03
C TRP A 721 3.43 -9.92 20.03
N LEU A 722 4.39 -10.61 19.40
CA LEU A 722 5.77 -10.17 19.26
C LEU A 722 6.26 -10.46 17.84
N ALA A 723 7.08 -9.58 17.30
CA ALA A 723 7.64 -9.70 15.96
C ALA A 723 8.84 -10.67 15.92
N VAL A 724 8.94 -11.40 14.82
CA VAL A 724 10.05 -12.29 14.47
C VAL A 724 10.40 -12.06 12.99
N ASP A 725 11.65 -11.70 12.71
CA ASP A 725 12.15 -11.58 11.33
C ASP A 725 13.28 -12.58 11.10
N THR A 726 12.91 -13.77 10.62
CA THR A 726 13.87 -14.85 10.34
C THR A 726 14.83 -14.52 9.21
N THR A 727 14.45 -13.61 8.30
CA THR A 727 15.30 -13.14 7.20
C THR A 727 16.43 -12.27 7.73
N TRP A 728 16.14 -11.35 8.65
CA TRP A 728 17.15 -10.45 9.23
C TRP A 728 17.95 -11.09 10.36
N ASN A 729 17.41 -12.16 10.96
CA ASN A 729 18.17 -13.06 11.81
C ASN A 729 19.16 -13.91 10.99
N ASP A 730 18.94 -14.07 9.67
CA ASP A 730 19.92 -14.62 8.73
C ASP A 730 20.98 -13.57 8.36
N GLY A 731 22.25 -13.96 8.35
CA GLY A 731 23.39 -13.05 8.09
C GLY A 731 23.92 -12.24 9.29
N GLY A 732 23.22 -12.22 10.44
CA GLY A 732 23.56 -11.40 11.62
C GLY A 732 23.61 -12.17 12.97
N ASP A 733 23.21 -11.49 14.04
CA ASP A 733 22.89 -12.13 15.32
C ASP A 733 21.49 -12.77 15.19
N PRO A 734 21.36 -14.10 15.28
CA PRO A 734 20.07 -14.79 15.05
C PRO A 734 18.99 -14.48 16.10
N SER A 735 19.33 -13.71 17.14
CA SER A 735 18.41 -13.24 18.17
C SER A 735 18.03 -11.76 18.07
N ALA A 736 18.56 -11.03 17.08
CA ALA A 736 18.39 -9.58 16.97
C ALA A 736 16.92 -9.15 16.78
N TYR A 737 16.17 -9.91 15.98
CA TYR A 737 14.77 -9.66 15.66
C TYR A 737 13.92 -10.88 16.02
N LEU A 738 14.12 -11.41 17.22
CA LEU A 738 13.42 -12.58 17.74
C LEU A 738 12.55 -12.21 18.93
N MET A 739 11.22 -12.21 18.74
CA MET A 739 10.22 -11.90 19.75
C MET A 739 10.39 -10.50 20.36
N ILE A 740 10.57 -9.50 19.49
CA ILE A 740 10.67 -8.09 19.89
C ILE A 740 9.31 -7.39 19.74
N PRO A 741 9.04 -6.30 20.46
CA PRO A 741 7.95 -5.40 20.05
C PRO A 741 8.30 -4.73 18.72
N ASP A 742 7.29 -4.24 18.00
CA ASP A 742 7.46 -3.54 16.72
C ASP A 742 8.38 -2.31 16.89
N SER A 743 8.31 -1.64 18.05
CA SER A 743 9.22 -0.54 18.44
C SER A 743 10.69 -0.95 18.56
N GLY A 744 10.98 -2.25 18.58
CA GLY A 744 12.35 -2.79 18.55
C GLY A 744 13.00 -2.72 17.16
N PHE A 745 12.23 -2.56 16.09
CA PHE A 745 12.75 -2.33 14.74
C PHE A 745 13.27 -0.89 14.61
N THR A 746 14.58 -0.72 14.73
CA THR A 746 15.23 0.60 14.75
C THR A 746 16.38 0.70 13.74
N GLY A 747 16.79 1.92 13.41
CA GLY A 747 17.88 2.19 12.46
C GLY A 747 17.53 1.67 11.06
N GLU A 748 18.44 0.90 10.45
CA GLU A 748 18.19 0.28 9.14
C GLU A 748 16.98 -0.67 9.16
N ALA A 749 16.62 -1.22 10.32
CA ALA A 749 15.49 -2.14 10.47
C ALA A 749 14.14 -1.46 10.64
N ALA A 750 14.12 -0.14 10.85
CA ALA A 750 12.89 0.62 11.03
C ALA A 750 11.95 0.37 9.85
N ARG A 751 10.67 0.14 10.14
CA ARG A 751 9.69 -0.36 9.16
C ARG A 751 8.27 -0.02 9.56
N ALA A 752 7.37 -0.25 8.61
CA ALA A 752 5.93 -0.02 8.66
C ALA A 752 5.21 -1.28 8.18
N GLU A 753 4.07 -1.64 8.80
CA GLU A 753 3.15 -2.68 8.33
C GLU A 753 2.18 -2.13 7.30
N ASN A 754 2.08 -2.74 6.12
CA ASN A 754 0.96 -2.38 5.23
C ASN A 754 -0.33 -3.07 5.71
N ASP A 755 -1.44 -2.77 5.05
CA ASP A 755 -2.74 -3.37 5.33
C ASP A 755 -2.95 -4.71 4.62
N SER A 756 -2.16 -5.02 3.59
CA SER A 756 -2.42 -6.15 2.69
C SER A 756 -2.26 -7.56 3.30
N TRP A 757 -1.64 -7.69 4.49
CA TRP A 757 -1.40 -9.01 5.08
C TRP A 757 -2.58 -9.57 5.87
N MET A 758 -3.54 -8.73 6.23
CA MET A 758 -4.63 -9.08 7.15
C MET A 758 -5.77 -8.10 6.97
N ILE A 759 -7.00 -8.59 7.01
CA ILE A 759 -8.17 -7.71 6.97
C ILE A 759 -7.97 -6.56 7.96
N ASP A 760 -8.09 -5.32 7.49
CA ASP A 760 -7.72 -4.12 8.25
C ASP A 760 -8.34 -4.08 9.64
N SER A 761 -9.61 -4.48 9.73
CA SER A 761 -10.35 -4.51 10.99
C SER A 761 -9.76 -5.48 12.03
N SER A 762 -8.95 -6.44 11.59
CA SER A 762 -8.27 -7.44 12.42
C SER A 762 -6.84 -7.06 12.79
N ILE A 763 -6.17 -6.19 12.04
CA ILE A 763 -4.77 -5.77 12.30
C ILE A 763 -4.52 -5.32 13.75
N PRO A 764 -5.37 -4.48 14.39
CA PRO A 764 -5.15 -4.04 15.76
C PRO A 764 -5.07 -5.17 16.79
N ALA A 765 -5.66 -6.35 16.51
CA ALA A 765 -5.58 -7.51 17.39
C ALA A 765 -4.16 -8.10 17.50
N TYR A 766 -3.26 -7.72 16.58
CA TYR A 766 -1.88 -8.18 16.48
C TYR A 766 -0.86 -7.12 16.90
N ALA A 767 -1.30 -6.02 17.52
CA ALA A 767 -0.41 -4.98 18.02
C ALA A 767 0.55 -5.53 19.11
N THR A 768 1.81 -5.13 19.03
CA THR A 768 2.81 -5.44 20.07
C THR A 768 2.76 -4.41 21.23
N PRO A 769 3.29 -4.73 22.42
CA PRO A 769 3.26 -3.86 23.60
C PRO A 769 4.01 -2.53 23.51
#